data_AF-A0A2E7D611-F1
#
_entry.id   AF-A0A2E7D611-F1
#
_cell.length_a   1.000
_cell.length_b   1.000
_cell.length_c   1.000
_cell.angle_alpha   90.00
_cell.angle_beta   90.00
_cell.angle_gamma   90.00
#
_symmetry.space_group_name_H-M   'P 1'
#
loop_
_entity.id
_entity.type
_entity.pdbx_description
1 polymer ?
#
loop_
_entity_poly.entity_id
_entity_poly.type
_entity_poly.pdbx_seq_one_letter_code
_entity_poly.pdbx_strand_id
1 'polypeptide(L)'
;MKQVQSLVVVLGICVNSIHANSFEFDLRFQQETSDGSGRFHRLHRGETWKAEETAVIVCDVWDLHHCLNAVRRLEEFGPRLNALLKNARERGATIIHSPSDCMPFYESHAARTRAMRVPVAKKLRKDIATWCSLIPGEERAVYPIDQSDGGEDDHPKEHAAWAAKLKSLGRNPGTPWKRQSEMITIDADRDFITDRGDEVWNILEHRGIKNVILTGVHTNMCVIGRPFGLRQMVRNGKNVVLVRDMTDTMYNPQRWPYVSHFTGTDLIISHIERYVCPTITSDQFLGGKTFRLKNDKRPHVAIVTAEQYYHTNVSLPDFALRNLGRDFRVSYVFADDKERNTLPGIDVLKEADVLVLCVRRRVLPLDQMQFVRDFIESGKPVVGVRTAHHAFVLADGKPGKGLVDWPGFDREVFGCDYQRGHGPDAPAIVGLAQDANSHELLNGITDRTFRAGYSAYKHRNLDKNTKLLLSAKVADQTAEPVAWTYKRKGGGRSFYVGLGHPKDFEDPTFDRLLTNAIYWAAGRDIPKGSLPRRGQDFENHWTLINVPGKWSEQSADLKEYTGTGWYRCVLRLSEELAASKPIQLKLQTNCKSWLNGHALSGKSGSVIDPAWIAADDANLLVVKVTNRTGLTKIPTLAFERGAFELEGRWQFRAGDDASWSNMPLPAKFGTSTDIVFEPRID
;
A
#
# COMPACT_ATOMS: atom_id res chain seq x y z
N MET A 1 -51.09 -61.12 -19.16
CA MET A 1 -51.33 -59.67 -19.04
C MET A 1 -50.00 -58.95 -19.27
N LYS A 2 -49.98 -58.06 -20.26
CA LYS A 2 -48.82 -57.34 -20.78
C LYS A 2 -48.42 -56.22 -19.82
N GLN A 3 -47.12 -56.07 -19.51
CA GLN A 3 -46.58 -54.82 -19.00
C GLN A 3 -45.73 -54.18 -20.10
N VAL A 4 -46.14 -52.96 -20.47
CA VAL A 4 -45.54 -52.12 -21.49
C VAL A 4 -44.31 -51.44 -20.89
N GLN A 5 -43.14 -51.65 -21.50
CA GLN A 5 -41.95 -50.84 -21.25
C GLN A 5 -42.06 -49.55 -22.09
N SER A 6 -42.19 -48.41 -21.42
CA SER A 6 -42.06 -47.10 -22.04
C SER A 6 -40.59 -46.71 -22.13
N LEU A 7 -40.09 -46.61 -23.36
CA LEU A 7 -38.76 -46.12 -23.71
C LEU A 7 -38.76 -44.59 -23.60
N VAL A 8 -38.08 -44.01 -22.61
CA VAL A 8 -37.83 -42.56 -22.52
C VAL A 8 -36.56 -42.26 -23.29
N VAL A 9 -36.70 -41.63 -24.46
CA VAL A 9 -35.60 -41.04 -25.22
C VAL A 9 -35.24 -39.71 -24.57
N VAL A 10 -34.10 -39.67 -23.88
CA VAL A 10 -33.51 -38.42 -23.39
C VAL A 10 -32.79 -37.76 -24.57
N LEU A 11 -33.41 -36.73 -25.16
CA LEU A 11 -32.70 -35.81 -26.05
C LEU A 11 -31.65 -35.06 -25.22
N GLY A 12 -30.37 -35.37 -25.47
CA GLY A 12 -29.26 -34.57 -24.98
C GLY A 12 -29.30 -33.19 -25.62
N ILE A 13 -29.69 -32.18 -24.84
CA ILE A 13 -29.46 -30.78 -25.19
C ILE A 13 -27.95 -30.56 -25.06
N CYS A 14 -27.26 -30.49 -26.21
CA CYS A 14 -25.92 -29.93 -26.29
C CYS A 14 -26.00 -28.47 -25.84
N VAL A 15 -25.69 -28.21 -24.58
CA VAL A 15 -25.41 -26.86 -24.09
C VAL A 15 -24.07 -26.45 -24.70
N ASN A 16 -24.11 -25.85 -25.89
CA ASN A 16 -22.95 -25.18 -26.45
C ASN A 16 -22.43 -24.16 -25.42
N SER A 17 -21.17 -24.33 -25.04
CA SER A 17 -20.48 -23.51 -24.04
C SER A 17 -20.31 -22.07 -24.54
N ILE A 18 -21.29 -21.22 -24.25
CA ILE A 18 -21.20 -19.76 -24.49
C ILE A 18 -20.15 -19.09 -23.57
N HIS A 19 -19.57 -19.82 -22.62
CA HIS A 19 -18.61 -19.33 -21.62
C HIS A 19 -17.15 -19.20 -22.12
N ALA A 20 -16.83 -19.52 -23.38
CA ALA A 20 -15.44 -19.49 -23.86
C ALA A 20 -14.88 -18.06 -24.09
N ASN A 21 -15.75 -17.05 -24.24
CA ASN A 21 -15.37 -15.71 -24.70
C ASN A 21 -15.54 -14.58 -23.65
N SER A 22 -15.80 -14.91 -22.38
CA SER A 22 -15.85 -13.95 -21.27
C SER A 22 -14.84 -14.29 -20.19
N PHE A 23 -14.35 -13.28 -19.47
CA PHE A 23 -13.60 -13.41 -18.23
C PHE A 23 -14.54 -13.30 -17.03
N GLU A 24 -14.44 -14.25 -16.09
CA GLU A 24 -15.10 -14.15 -14.79
C GLU A 24 -14.05 -13.69 -13.78
N PHE A 25 -14.22 -12.48 -13.26
CA PHE A 25 -13.29 -11.89 -12.31
C PHE A 25 -13.93 -11.69 -10.95
N ASP A 26 -13.15 -11.91 -9.90
CA ASP A 26 -13.45 -11.45 -8.56
C ASP A 26 -12.58 -10.22 -8.28
N LEU A 27 -13.20 -9.05 -8.40
CA LEU A 27 -12.56 -7.75 -8.28
C LEU A 27 -12.39 -7.38 -6.81
N ARG A 28 -11.15 -7.13 -6.40
CA ARG A 28 -10.82 -6.65 -5.05
C ARG A 28 -10.68 -5.15 -5.03
N PHE A 29 -11.37 -4.48 -4.11
CA PHE A 29 -11.32 -3.03 -3.94
C PHE A 29 -11.37 -2.65 -2.46
N GLN A 30 -11.13 -1.37 -2.16
CA GLN A 30 -11.24 -0.85 -0.80
C GLN A 30 -12.22 0.31 -0.74
N GLN A 31 -13.08 0.30 0.28
CA GLN A 31 -14.09 1.32 0.52
C GLN A 31 -13.95 1.87 1.93
N GLU A 32 -14.03 3.18 2.09
CA GLU A 32 -13.97 3.81 3.41
C GLU A 32 -15.12 3.32 4.31
N THR A 33 -14.87 3.05 5.60
CA THR A 33 -15.91 2.51 6.50
C THR A 33 -17.02 3.53 6.75
N SER A 34 -16.65 4.80 6.81
CA SER A 34 -17.50 5.98 6.77
C SER A 34 -16.69 7.19 6.31
N ASP A 35 -17.37 8.20 5.75
CA ASP A 35 -16.74 9.38 5.15
C ASP A 35 -15.77 10.05 6.13
N GLY A 36 -14.50 10.15 5.73
CA GLY A 36 -13.44 10.81 6.50
C GLY A 36 -12.94 10.02 7.72
N SER A 37 -13.32 8.75 7.87
CA SER A 37 -12.83 7.89 8.94
C SER A 37 -11.37 7.47 8.79
N GLY A 38 -10.80 7.52 7.58
CA GLY A 38 -9.47 7.04 7.26
C GLY A 38 -9.30 5.51 7.35
N ARG A 39 -10.38 4.77 7.60
CA ARG A 39 -10.42 3.31 7.71
C ARG A 39 -11.10 2.73 6.48
N PHE A 40 -10.63 1.58 6.00
CA PHE A 40 -11.13 0.99 4.77
C PHE A 40 -11.48 -0.49 4.95
N HIS A 41 -12.67 -0.87 4.49
CA HIS A 41 -13.04 -2.26 4.25
C HIS A 41 -12.39 -2.74 2.95
N ARG A 42 -11.85 -3.95 2.96
CA ARG A 42 -11.46 -4.66 1.75
C ARG A 42 -12.60 -5.54 1.31
N LEU A 43 -13.08 -5.30 0.09
CA LEU A 43 -14.31 -5.89 -0.44
C LEU A 43 -14.04 -6.54 -1.80
N HIS A 44 -14.97 -7.40 -2.18
CA HIS A 44 -14.92 -8.23 -3.38
C HIS A 44 -16.22 -8.10 -4.16
N ARG A 45 -16.15 -8.09 -5.49
CA ARG A 45 -17.31 -8.10 -6.38
C ARG A 45 -17.01 -8.94 -7.62
N GLY A 46 -17.89 -9.89 -7.92
CA GLY A 46 -17.85 -10.65 -9.16
C GLY A 46 -18.24 -9.80 -10.37
N GLU A 47 -17.49 -9.90 -11.46
CA GLU A 47 -17.79 -9.28 -12.75
C GLU A 47 -17.49 -10.20 -13.92
N THR A 48 -18.31 -10.09 -14.96
CA THR A 48 -18.15 -10.83 -16.23
C THR A 48 -17.78 -9.86 -17.34
N TRP A 49 -16.60 -10.00 -17.94
CA TRP A 49 -16.10 -9.12 -18.99
C TRP A 49 -15.99 -9.87 -20.32
N LYS A 50 -16.59 -9.35 -21.39
CA LYS A 50 -16.40 -9.92 -22.73
C LYS A 50 -14.95 -9.75 -23.19
N ALA A 51 -14.32 -10.83 -23.64
CA ALA A 51 -12.91 -10.80 -24.02
C ALA A 51 -12.66 -9.86 -25.22
N GLU A 52 -13.53 -9.87 -26.22
CA GLU A 52 -13.45 -8.99 -27.40
C GLU A 52 -13.56 -7.49 -27.07
N GLU A 53 -14.21 -7.14 -25.94
CA GLU A 53 -14.34 -5.76 -25.44
C GLU A 53 -13.28 -5.43 -24.38
N THR A 54 -12.26 -6.28 -24.21
CA THR A 54 -11.22 -6.18 -23.17
C THR A 54 -9.83 -6.11 -23.78
N ALA A 55 -9.00 -5.19 -23.26
CA ALA A 55 -7.59 -5.11 -23.59
C ALA A 55 -6.70 -5.38 -22.37
N VAL A 56 -5.56 -6.04 -22.59
CA VAL A 56 -4.46 -6.14 -21.62
C VAL A 56 -3.33 -5.23 -22.08
N ILE A 57 -2.98 -4.23 -21.28
CA ILE A 57 -1.85 -3.34 -21.54
C ILE A 57 -0.66 -3.79 -20.69
N VAL A 58 0.45 -4.10 -21.35
CA VAL A 58 1.70 -4.56 -20.74
C VAL A 58 2.64 -3.38 -20.61
N CYS A 59 2.68 -2.76 -19.43
CA CYS A 59 3.47 -1.56 -19.16
C CYS A 59 4.93 -1.92 -18.84
N ASP A 60 5.86 -1.42 -19.66
CA ASP A 60 7.28 -1.26 -19.27
C ASP A 60 7.96 -2.53 -18.74
N VAL A 61 7.56 -3.72 -19.24
CA VAL A 61 8.21 -5.01 -18.91
C VAL A 61 9.52 -5.13 -19.70
N TRP A 62 10.50 -4.30 -19.37
CA TRP A 62 11.75 -4.12 -20.10
C TRP A 62 12.72 -5.31 -20.04
N ASP A 63 13.69 -5.34 -20.95
CA ASP A 63 14.78 -6.32 -20.99
C ASP A 63 15.78 -6.18 -19.85
N LEU A 64 16.03 -4.96 -19.40
CA LEU A 64 16.95 -4.63 -18.32
C LEU A 64 16.45 -3.42 -17.52
N HIS A 65 16.96 -3.26 -16.31
CA HIS A 65 16.64 -2.15 -15.43
C HIS A 65 17.88 -1.71 -14.62
N HIS A 66 17.91 -0.46 -14.16
CA HIS A 66 19.05 0.08 -13.40
C HIS A 66 19.20 -0.62 -12.03
N CYS A 67 18.08 -1.02 -11.43
CA CYS A 67 18.01 -1.82 -10.21
C CYS A 67 18.03 -3.32 -10.56
N LEU A 68 19.00 -4.05 -10.05
CA LEU A 68 19.17 -5.50 -10.27
C LEU A 68 18.04 -6.30 -9.61
N ASN A 69 17.60 -5.91 -8.42
CA ASN A 69 16.50 -6.58 -7.74
C ASN A 69 15.17 -6.42 -8.49
N ALA A 70 14.92 -5.29 -9.15
CA ALA A 70 13.80 -5.11 -10.07
C ALA A 70 13.87 -6.08 -11.27
N VAL A 71 15.07 -6.26 -11.86
CA VAL A 71 15.28 -7.28 -12.93
C VAL A 71 14.94 -8.67 -12.41
N ARG A 72 15.47 -9.07 -11.24
CA ARG A 72 15.25 -10.39 -10.64
C ARG A 72 13.76 -10.66 -10.36
N ARG A 73 13.01 -9.66 -9.88
CA ARG A 73 11.57 -9.79 -9.63
C ARG A 73 10.78 -9.95 -10.93
N LEU A 74 11.10 -9.16 -11.95
CA LEU A 74 10.50 -9.29 -13.29
C LEU A 74 10.79 -10.66 -13.90
N GLU A 75 12.03 -11.15 -13.82
CA GLU A 75 12.41 -12.49 -14.26
C GLU A 75 11.63 -13.60 -13.56
N GLU A 76 11.25 -13.40 -12.31
CA GLU A 76 10.49 -14.39 -11.55
C GLU A 76 9.01 -14.47 -11.97
N PHE A 77 8.32 -13.34 -12.13
CA PHE A 77 6.90 -13.35 -12.56
C PHE A 77 6.72 -13.38 -14.09
N GLY A 78 7.75 -13.04 -14.86
CA GLY A 78 7.71 -12.91 -16.33
C GLY A 78 7.11 -14.12 -17.06
N PRO A 79 7.52 -15.37 -16.76
CA PRO A 79 6.93 -16.56 -17.39
C PRO A 79 5.43 -16.69 -17.12
N ARG A 80 4.97 -16.33 -15.91
CA ARG A 80 3.55 -16.39 -15.55
C ARG A 80 2.75 -15.28 -16.21
N LEU A 81 3.31 -14.07 -16.30
CA LEU A 81 2.71 -12.98 -17.07
C LEU A 81 2.57 -13.37 -18.55
N ASN A 82 3.58 -13.99 -19.14
CA ASN A 82 3.48 -14.48 -20.54
C ASN A 82 2.36 -15.51 -20.71
N ALA A 83 2.20 -16.44 -19.76
CA ALA A 83 1.11 -17.40 -19.78
C ALA A 83 -0.27 -16.73 -19.67
N LEU A 84 -0.41 -15.71 -18.83
CA LEU A 84 -1.62 -14.91 -18.73
C LEU A 84 -1.94 -14.23 -20.06
N LEU A 85 -0.95 -13.58 -20.69
CA LEU A 85 -1.14 -12.90 -21.97
C LEU A 85 -1.53 -13.87 -23.09
N LYS A 86 -0.93 -15.06 -23.11
CA LYS A 86 -1.34 -16.13 -24.03
C LYS A 86 -2.80 -16.54 -23.81
N ASN A 87 -3.21 -16.78 -22.56
CA ASN A 87 -4.60 -17.13 -22.24
C ASN A 87 -5.59 -16.02 -22.64
N ALA A 88 -5.26 -14.76 -22.32
CA ALA A 88 -6.08 -13.61 -22.67
C ALA A 88 -6.22 -13.47 -24.19
N ARG A 89 -5.11 -13.62 -24.92
CA ARG A 89 -5.07 -13.61 -26.39
C ARG A 89 -5.91 -14.74 -26.98
N GLU A 90 -5.78 -15.97 -26.49
CA GLU A 90 -6.56 -17.13 -26.96
C GLU A 90 -8.08 -16.95 -26.80
N ARG A 91 -8.50 -16.21 -25.78
CA ARG A 91 -9.93 -15.91 -25.53
C ARG A 91 -10.45 -14.70 -26.29
N GLY A 92 -9.58 -13.99 -27.03
CA GLY A 92 -9.98 -12.88 -27.90
C GLY A 92 -9.72 -11.47 -27.34
N ALA A 93 -9.01 -11.34 -26.21
CA ALA A 93 -8.60 -10.03 -25.72
C ALA A 93 -7.55 -9.37 -26.62
N THR A 94 -7.58 -8.03 -26.67
CA THR A 94 -6.56 -7.24 -27.37
C THR A 94 -5.32 -7.09 -26.47
N ILE A 95 -4.13 -7.45 -26.95
CA ILE A 95 -2.87 -7.24 -26.22
C ILE A 95 -2.15 -6.01 -26.78
N ILE A 96 -1.80 -5.08 -25.89
CA ILE A 96 -1.04 -3.87 -26.23
C ILE A 96 0.23 -3.86 -25.40
N HIS A 97 1.37 -3.98 -26.07
CA HIS A 97 2.68 -3.86 -25.45
C HIS A 97 3.09 -2.39 -25.41
N SER A 98 3.48 -1.90 -24.24
CA SER A 98 3.88 -0.52 -24.05
C SER A 98 5.24 -0.44 -23.34
N PRO A 99 6.34 -0.85 -24.00
CA PRO A 99 7.69 -0.67 -23.47
C PRO A 99 8.18 0.74 -23.76
N SER A 100 7.97 1.65 -22.82
CA SER A 100 8.36 3.05 -22.93
C SER A 100 9.85 3.22 -23.16
N ASP A 101 10.21 4.25 -23.92
CA ASP A 101 11.59 4.61 -24.29
C ASP A 101 12.31 3.53 -25.13
N CYS A 102 11.57 2.56 -25.66
CA CYS A 102 12.10 1.44 -26.45
C CYS A 102 11.59 1.41 -27.89
N MET A 103 10.77 2.38 -28.32
CA MET A 103 10.16 2.38 -29.65
C MET A 103 11.14 2.26 -30.84
N PRO A 104 12.37 2.83 -30.79
CA PRO A 104 13.35 2.64 -31.87
C PRO A 104 13.64 1.17 -32.21
N PHE A 105 13.57 0.26 -31.23
CA PHE A 105 13.77 -1.17 -31.47
C PHE A 105 12.63 -1.80 -32.31
N TYR A 106 11.44 -1.19 -32.30
CA TYR A 106 10.22 -1.75 -32.87
C TYR A 106 9.76 -1.06 -34.16
N GLU A 107 10.52 -0.11 -34.72
CA GLU A 107 10.13 0.70 -35.89
C GLU A 107 9.62 -0.15 -37.07
N SER A 108 10.28 -1.28 -37.33
CA SER A 108 9.94 -2.22 -38.41
C SER A 108 9.06 -3.40 -37.96
N HIS A 109 8.68 -3.46 -36.68
CA HIS A 109 7.90 -4.57 -36.15
C HIS A 109 6.43 -4.49 -36.62
N ALA A 110 5.85 -5.62 -37.03
CA ALA A 110 4.49 -5.66 -37.58
C ALA A 110 3.44 -5.11 -36.59
N ALA A 111 3.55 -5.43 -35.30
CA ALA A 111 2.69 -4.89 -34.24
C ALA A 111 2.81 -3.35 -34.08
N ARG A 112 3.98 -2.76 -34.35
CA ARG A 112 4.20 -1.29 -34.28
C ARG A 112 3.51 -0.63 -35.46
N THR A 113 3.76 -1.17 -36.65
CA THR A 113 3.09 -0.74 -37.88
C THR A 113 1.57 -0.84 -37.73
N ARG A 114 1.07 -1.89 -37.08
CA ARG A 114 -0.35 -2.06 -36.79
C ARG A 114 -0.91 -0.96 -35.88
N ALA A 115 -0.21 -0.60 -34.81
CA ALA A 115 -0.59 0.48 -33.91
C ALA A 115 -0.64 1.84 -34.63
N MET A 116 0.38 2.17 -35.43
CA MET A 116 0.45 3.42 -36.19
C MET A 116 -0.62 3.55 -37.28
N ARG A 117 -1.11 2.42 -37.81
CA ARG A 117 -2.15 2.40 -38.84
C ARG A 117 -3.57 2.52 -38.28
N VAL A 118 -3.76 2.44 -36.95
CA VAL A 118 -5.07 2.67 -36.37
C VAL A 118 -5.44 4.14 -36.58
N PRO A 119 -6.59 4.45 -37.20
CA PRO A 119 -7.00 5.84 -37.39
C PRO A 119 -7.15 6.57 -36.06
N VAL A 120 -7.01 7.89 -36.11
CA VAL A 120 -7.27 8.73 -34.93
C VAL A 120 -8.72 8.56 -34.51
N ALA A 121 -8.95 8.29 -33.22
CA ALA A 121 -10.29 8.11 -32.68
C ALA A 121 -11.13 9.37 -32.90
N LYS A 122 -12.42 9.17 -33.25
CA LYS A 122 -13.39 10.27 -33.43
C LYS A 122 -13.45 11.22 -32.22
N LYS A 123 -13.20 10.70 -31.02
CA LYS A 123 -13.16 11.45 -29.77
C LYS A 123 -11.80 11.24 -29.08
N LEU A 124 -10.78 11.93 -29.58
CA LEU A 124 -9.49 12.03 -28.89
C LEU A 124 -9.67 12.86 -27.61
N ARG A 125 -9.07 12.43 -26.50
CA ARG A 125 -9.17 13.12 -25.21
C ARG A 125 -7.98 14.07 -25.06
N LYS A 126 -8.27 15.32 -24.65
CA LYS A 126 -7.30 16.44 -24.60
C LYS A 126 -5.96 16.06 -23.98
N ASP A 127 -6.00 15.33 -22.87
CA ASP A 127 -4.82 15.02 -22.06
C ASP A 127 -4.38 13.55 -22.20
N ILE A 128 -4.87 12.76 -23.16
CA ILE A 128 -4.60 11.30 -23.21
C ILE A 128 -3.14 10.97 -23.52
N ALA A 129 -2.42 11.88 -24.16
CA ALA A 129 -1.02 11.72 -24.53
C ALA A 129 -0.06 12.09 -23.39
N THR A 130 -0.55 12.70 -22.30
CA THR A 130 0.30 13.24 -21.23
C THR A 130 0.35 12.33 -20.01
N TRP A 131 1.40 12.48 -19.20
CA TRP A 131 1.48 11.82 -17.91
C TRP A 131 0.31 12.26 -17.00
N CYS A 132 -0.29 11.33 -16.28
CA CYS A 132 -1.36 11.65 -15.33
C CYS A 132 -0.85 11.47 -13.89
N SER A 133 -0.51 12.60 -13.28
CA SER A 133 0.02 12.64 -11.93
C SER A 133 -1.05 12.38 -10.88
N LEU A 134 -2.30 12.78 -11.11
CA LEU A 134 -3.37 12.73 -10.11
C LEU A 134 -4.75 12.63 -10.77
N ILE A 135 -5.69 11.96 -10.11
CA ILE A 135 -7.13 12.02 -10.43
C ILE A 135 -7.92 12.46 -9.19
N PRO A 136 -9.17 12.95 -9.32
CA PRO A 136 -9.93 13.50 -8.20
C PRO A 136 -10.05 12.58 -6.98
N GLY A 137 -10.14 11.26 -7.21
CA GLY A 137 -10.21 10.26 -6.13
C GLY A 137 -8.97 10.22 -5.22
N GLU A 138 -7.82 10.72 -5.70
CA GLU A 138 -6.55 10.69 -4.98
C GLU A 138 -6.20 12.03 -4.30
N GLU A 139 -6.95 13.11 -4.53
CA GLU A 139 -6.61 14.47 -4.06
C GLU A 139 -6.45 14.57 -2.55
N ARG A 140 -7.21 13.77 -1.79
CA ARG A 140 -7.16 13.72 -0.32
C ARG A 140 -6.25 12.61 0.22
N ALA A 141 -5.64 11.82 -0.65
CA ALA A 141 -4.77 10.73 -0.25
C ALA A 141 -3.37 11.23 0.12
N VAL A 142 -2.71 10.48 1.00
CA VAL A 142 -1.26 10.60 1.23
C VAL A 142 -0.61 9.44 0.51
N TYR A 143 0.39 9.74 -0.32
CA TYR A 143 1.10 8.69 -1.05
C TYR A 143 1.83 7.76 -0.06
N PRO A 144 1.70 6.43 -0.20
CA PRO A 144 1.93 5.55 0.94
C PRO A 144 3.39 5.10 1.13
N ILE A 145 4.31 5.55 0.27
CA ILE A 145 5.74 5.26 0.36
C ILE A 145 6.59 6.47 -0.01
N ASP A 146 7.79 6.56 0.56
CA ASP A 146 8.85 7.44 0.08
C ASP A 146 9.66 6.73 -1.01
N GLN A 147 9.52 7.19 -2.24
CA GLN A 147 10.22 6.71 -3.44
C GLN A 147 11.20 7.74 -3.99
N SER A 148 11.59 8.69 -3.15
CA SER A 148 12.19 9.95 -3.58
C SER A 148 13.71 9.86 -3.84
N ASP A 149 14.28 8.67 -3.63
CA ASP A 149 15.60 8.23 -4.10
C ASP A 149 15.54 7.34 -5.34
N GLY A 150 14.35 7.16 -5.92
CA GLY A 150 14.11 6.32 -7.09
C GLY A 150 13.73 4.88 -6.74
N GLY A 151 13.67 4.54 -5.45
CA GLY A 151 13.22 3.23 -4.97
C GLY A 151 14.22 2.10 -5.16
N GLU A 152 15.51 2.43 -5.33
CA GLU A 152 16.61 1.47 -5.49
C GLU A 152 16.76 0.62 -4.22
N ASP A 153 16.54 -0.69 -4.34
CA ASP A 153 16.61 -1.65 -3.24
C ASP A 153 17.80 -2.63 -3.35
N ASP A 154 18.70 -2.41 -4.32
CA ASP A 154 19.96 -3.14 -4.40
C ASP A 154 20.87 -2.83 -3.21
N HIS A 155 21.63 -3.84 -2.78
CA HIS A 155 22.76 -3.57 -1.90
C HIS A 155 23.79 -2.71 -2.64
N PRO A 156 24.37 -1.65 -2.04
CA PRO A 156 25.23 -0.69 -2.76
C PRO A 156 26.40 -1.32 -3.55
N LYS A 157 27.01 -2.39 -3.01
CA LYS A 157 28.05 -3.14 -3.70
C LYS A 157 27.53 -3.91 -4.93
N GLU A 158 26.35 -4.51 -4.82
CA GLU A 158 25.71 -5.20 -5.96
C GLU A 158 25.31 -4.18 -7.03
N HIS A 159 24.73 -3.05 -6.62
CA HIS A 159 24.36 -1.98 -7.54
C HIS A 159 25.56 -1.46 -8.33
N ALA A 160 26.70 -1.19 -7.67
CA ALA A 160 27.92 -0.75 -8.35
C ALA A 160 28.45 -1.79 -9.36
N ALA A 161 28.43 -3.07 -8.99
CA ALA A 161 28.83 -4.16 -9.90
C ALA A 161 27.85 -4.31 -11.08
N TRP A 162 26.55 -4.17 -10.83
CA TRP A 162 25.52 -4.20 -11.86
C TRP A 162 25.65 -3.02 -12.83
N ALA A 163 25.85 -1.81 -12.33
CA ALA A 163 26.11 -0.63 -13.16
C ALA A 163 27.36 -0.81 -14.05
N ALA A 164 28.43 -1.41 -13.52
CA ALA A 164 29.62 -1.74 -14.32
C ALA A 164 29.32 -2.78 -15.41
N LYS A 165 28.53 -3.81 -15.08
CA LYS A 165 28.06 -4.80 -16.06
C LYS A 165 27.21 -4.15 -17.16
N LEU A 166 26.28 -3.27 -16.82
CA LEU A 166 25.48 -2.52 -17.80
C LEU A 166 26.35 -1.71 -18.76
N LYS A 167 27.38 -1.00 -18.25
CA LYS A 167 28.35 -0.29 -19.10
C LYS A 167 29.08 -1.24 -20.05
N SER A 168 29.51 -2.41 -19.57
CA SER A 168 30.20 -3.42 -20.41
C SER A 168 29.32 -3.96 -21.53
N LEU A 169 27.99 -3.91 -21.36
CA LEU A 169 26.99 -4.29 -22.37
C LEU A 169 26.62 -3.13 -23.32
N GLY A 170 27.31 -1.98 -23.24
CA GLY A 170 26.98 -0.79 -24.03
C GLY A 170 25.61 -0.20 -23.68
N ARG A 171 25.17 -0.34 -22.42
CA ARG A 171 23.93 0.24 -21.89
C ARG A 171 24.23 1.45 -21.02
N ASN A 172 23.30 2.43 -21.00
CA ASN A 172 23.32 3.49 -20.02
C ASN A 172 22.89 2.91 -18.65
N PRO A 173 23.71 2.97 -17.59
CA PRO A 173 23.34 2.39 -16.30
C PRO A 173 22.08 2.97 -15.67
N GLY A 174 21.75 4.24 -15.95
CA GLY A 174 20.52 4.87 -15.42
C GLY A 174 19.25 4.48 -16.18
N THR A 175 19.38 4.19 -17.47
CA THR A 175 18.27 3.79 -18.37
C THR A 175 18.70 2.67 -19.31
N PRO A 176 18.96 1.45 -18.80
CA PRO A 176 19.59 0.40 -19.59
C PRO A 176 18.66 -0.32 -20.56
N TRP A 177 17.35 -0.15 -20.43
CA TRP A 177 16.36 -0.79 -21.29
C TRP A 177 16.47 -0.33 -22.74
N LYS A 178 16.24 -1.25 -23.68
CA LYS A 178 16.12 -0.94 -25.12
C LYS A 178 14.92 -1.60 -25.78
N ARG A 179 14.28 -2.57 -25.11
CA ARG A 179 13.16 -3.36 -25.61
C ARG A 179 12.40 -4.00 -24.45
N GLN A 180 11.24 -4.59 -24.75
CA GLN A 180 10.55 -5.50 -23.85
C GLN A 180 11.39 -6.77 -23.61
N SER A 181 11.25 -7.35 -22.41
CA SER A 181 11.84 -8.64 -22.06
C SER A 181 11.45 -9.74 -23.04
N GLU A 182 12.43 -10.57 -23.42
CA GLU A 182 12.21 -11.74 -24.29
C GLU A 182 11.33 -12.83 -23.64
N MET A 183 11.12 -12.76 -22.31
CA MET A 183 10.16 -13.64 -21.62
C MET A 183 8.71 -13.37 -22.03
N ILE A 184 8.41 -12.17 -22.53
CA ILE A 184 7.07 -11.78 -22.97
C ILE A 184 6.98 -11.81 -24.48
N THR A 185 6.20 -12.76 -24.99
CA THR A 185 5.98 -12.93 -26.43
C THR A 185 5.07 -11.82 -26.98
N ILE A 186 5.56 -11.10 -27.99
CA ILE A 186 4.77 -10.20 -28.84
C ILE A 186 4.34 -10.97 -30.08
N ASP A 187 3.06 -11.20 -30.24
CA ASP A 187 2.49 -11.84 -31.43
C ASP A 187 2.43 -10.83 -32.58
N ALA A 188 3.31 -11.00 -33.57
CA ALA A 188 3.44 -10.07 -34.70
C ALA A 188 2.14 -9.93 -35.52
N ASP A 189 1.31 -10.97 -35.56
CA ASP A 189 0.09 -11.00 -36.37
C ASP A 189 -1.11 -10.39 -35.63
N ARG A 190 -1.11 -10.44 -34.29
CA ARG A 190 -2.30 -10.12 -33.48
C ARG A 190 -2.15 -8.92 -32.57
N ASP A 191 -0.95 -8.69 -32.02
CA ASP A 191 -0.75 -7.71 -30.96
C ASP A 191 -0.46 -6.30 -31.52
N PHE A 192 -0.49 -5.34 -30.61
CA PHE A 192 -0.08 -3.96 -30.85
C PHE A 192 1.14 -3.63 -30.00
N ILE A 193 2.00 -2.72 -30.48
CA ILE A 193 3.07 -2.15 -29.66
C ILE A 193 3.16 -0.64 -29.83
N THR A 194 3.09 0.08 -28.73
CA THR A 194 3.23 1.54 -28.63
C THR A 194 3.35 1.97 -27.17
N ASP A 195 4.18 2.95 -26.89
CA ASP A 195 4.24 3.65 -25.60
C ASP A 195 3.52 5.02 -25.62
N ARG A 196 2.82 5.35 -26.71
CA ARG A 196 2.09 6.61 -26.83
C ARG A 196 0.64 6.47 -26.42
N GLY A 197 0.18 7.31 -25.49
CA GLY A 197 -1.18 7.25 -24.95
C GLY A 197 -2.28 7.53 -25.98
N ASP A 198 -2.04 8.41 -26.95
CA ASP A 198 -2.97 8.69 -28.05
C ASP A 198 -3.17 7.48 -28.97
N GLU A 199 -2.09 6.79 -29.32
CA GLU A 199 -2.17 5.57 -30.13
C GLU A 199 -2.83 4.42 -29.37
N VAL A 200 -2.52 4.23 -28.08
CA VAL A 200 -3.24 3.28 -27.22
C VAL A 200 -4.73 3.60 -27.24
N TRP A 201 -5.12 4.86 -27.03
CA TRP A 201 -6.52 5.27 -27.05
C TRP A 201 -7.20 5.01 -28.40
N ASN A 202 -6.51 5.28 -29.51
CA ASN A 202 -7.00 4.97 -30.85
C ASN A 202 -7.29 3.47 -31.00
N ILE A 203 -6.38 2.61 -30.54
CA ILE A 203 -6.59 1.15 -30.53
C ILE A 203 -7.82 0.79 -29.72
N LEU A 204 -7.95 1.31 -28.50
CA LEU A 204 -9.08 1.01 -27.60
C LEU A 204 -10.42 1.41 -28.24
N GLU A 205 -10.52 2.61 -28.80
CA GLU A 205 -11.76 3.10 -29.41
C GLU A 205 -12.13 2.32 -30.69
N HIS A 206 -11.16 2.07 -31.58
CA HIS A 206 -11.42 1.34 -32.83
C HIS A 206 -11.74 -0.14 -32.63
N ARG A 207 -11.26 -0.74 -31.53
CA ARG A 207 -11.58 -2.12 -31.15
C ARG A 207 -12.83 -2.22 -30.26
N GLY A 208 -13.47 -1.11 -29.92
CA GLY A 208 -14.66 -1.12 -29.06
C GLY A 208 -14.36 -1.56 -27.62
N ILE A 209 -13.13 -1.34 -27.15
CA ILE A 209 -12.69 -1.78 -25.82
C ILE A 209 -13.36 -0.93 -24.74
N LYS A 210 -14.00 -1.61 -23.80
CA LYS A 210 -14.63 -1.04 -22.61
C LYS A 210 -13.80 -1.29 -21.37
N ASN A 211 -13.12 -2.43 -21.32
CA ASN A 211 -12.40 -2.89 -20.14
C ASN A 211 -10.90 -2.96 -20.40
N VAL A 212 -10.11 -2.46 -19.45
CA VAL A 212 -8.65 -2.40 -19.52
C VAL A 212 -8.06 -3.12 -18.32
N ILE A 213 -7.21 -4.08 -18.60
CA ILE A 213 -6.42 -4.81 -17.61
C ILE A 213 -4.99 -4.31 -17.73
N LEU A 214 -4.48 -3.69 -16.67
CA LEU A 214 -3.11 -3.19 -16.64
C LEU A 214 -2.21 -4.14 -15.84
N THR A 215 -0.99 -4.34 -16.34
CA THR A 215 0.04 -5.18 -15.73
C THR A 215 1.42 -4.66 -16.13
N GLY A 216 2.49 -5.20 -15.54
CA GLY A 216 3.87 -4.77 -15.78
C GLY A 216 4.42 -3.91 -14.65
N VAL A 217 5.41 -3.07 -14.93
CA VAL A 217 6.20 -2.38 -13.89
C VAL A 217 6.50 -0.93 -14.26
N HIS A 218 6.77 -0.01 -13.34
CA HIS A 218 6.60 -0.12 -11.89
C HIS A 218 5.26 0.49 -11.45
N THR A 219 4.57 -0.18 -10.52
CA THR A 219 3.21 0.12 -10.06
C THR A 219 3.05 1.57 -9.64
N ASN A 220 3.99 2.06 -8.86
CA ASN A 220 4.04 3.41 -8.29
C ASN A 220 4.49 4.51 -9.26
N MET A 221 4.90 4.13 -10.47
CA MET A 221 5.41 5.06 -11.48
C MET A 221 4.64 4.86 -12.80
N CYS A 222 5.14 3.96 -13.65
CA CYS A 222 4.71 3.88 -15.03
C CYS A 222 3.30 3.30 -15.18
N VAL A 223 3.03 2.21 -14.45
CA VAL A 223 1.73 1.51 -14.46
C VAL A 223 0.61 2.47 -14.05
N ILE A 224 0.80 3.26 -13.00
CA ILE A 224 -0.24 4.19 -12.54
C ILE A 224 -0.31 5.48 -13.37
N GLY A 225 0.84 6.02 -13.81
CA GLY A 225 0.96 7.41 -14.27
C GLY A 225 1.23 7.65 -15.76
N ARG A 226 1.70 6.65 -16.53
CA ARG A 226 1.96 6.82 -17.97
C ARG A 226 0.69 7.27 -18.71
N PRO A 227 0.81 7.86 -19.92
CA PRO A 227 -0.33 8.22 -20.76
C PRO A 227 -1.36 7.09 -21.01
N PHE A 228 -0.90 5.84 -20.97
CA PHE A 228 -1.73 4.64 -21.09
C PHE A 228 -2.00 3.93 -19.74
N GLY A 229 -1.55 4.52 -18.63
CA GLY A 229 -1.61 3.96 -17.28
C GLY A 229 -2.98 4.05 -16.61
N LEU A 230 -3.08 3.50 -15.39
CA LEU A 230 -4.34 3.32 -14.66
C LEU A 230 -5.15 4.61 -14.56
N ARG A 231 -4.50 5.71 -14.14
CA ARG A 231 -5.16 7.00 -13.94
C ARG A 231 -5.79 7.53 -15.22
N GLN A 232 -5.09 7.39 -16.35
CA GLN A 232 -5.62 7.83 -17.64
C GLN A 232 -6.82 7.01 -18.08
N MET A 233 -6.74 5.69 -17.92
CA MET A 233 -7.84 4.81 -18.32
C MET A 233 -9.09 5.05 -17.46
N VAL A 234 -8.92 5.24 -16.15
CA VAL A 234 -10.01 5.57 -15.21
C VAL A 234 -10.60 6.95 -15.52
N ARG A 235 -9.74 7.99 -15.61
CA ARG A 235 -10.16 9.37 -15.89
C ARG A 235 -10.97 9.49 -17.18
N ASN A 236 -10.67 8.65 -18.17
CA ASN A 236 -11.33 8.67 -19.46
C ASN A 236 -12.47 7.64 -19.60
N GLY A 237 -12.88 7.02 -18.50
CA GLY A 237 -14.14 6.26 -18.38
C GLY A 237 -14.07 4.80 -18.85
N LYS A 238 -12.88 4.17 -18.85
CA LYS A 238 -12.77 2.71 -19.03
C LYS A 238 -13.05 2.00 -17.70
N ASN A 239 -13.51 0.75 -17.76
CA ASN A 239 -13.47 -0.15 -16.60
C ASN A 239 -12.04 -0.64 -16.47
N VAL A 240 -11.39 -0.42 -15.34
CA VAL A 240 -9.94 -0.69 -15.20
C VAL A 240 -9.69 -1.62 -14.03
N VAL A 241 -8.76 -2.55 -14.21
CA VAL A 241 -8.18 -3.35 -13.12
C VAL A 241 -6.66 -3.45 -13.25
N LEU A 242 -5.98 -3.51 -12.11
CA LEU A 242 -4.57 -3.92 -12.04
C LEU A 242 -4.47 -5.43 -11.76
N VAL A 243 -3.56 -6.14 -12.46
CA VAL A 243 -3.16 -7.50 -12.10
C VAL A 243 -2.13 -7.44 -10.97
N ARG A 244 -2.60 -7.45 -9.72
CA ARG A 244 -1.80 -7.10 -8.52
C ARG A 244 -0.66 -8.06 -8.19
N ASP A 245 -0.63 -9.25 -8.77
CA ASP A 245 0.45 -10.24 -8.59
C ASP A 245 1.39 -10.32 -9.80
N MET A 246 1.12 -9.58 -10.88
CA MET A 246 1.95 -9.44 -12.08
C MET A 246 2.49 -7.99 -12.19
N THR A 247 3.03 -7.50 -11.09
CA THR A 247 3.57 -6.15 -11.00
C THR A 247 4.63 -6.05 -9.91
N ASP A 248 5.37 -4.95 -9.92
CA ASP A 248 6.44 -4.61 -8.96
C ASP A 248 6.39 -3.11 -8.67
N THR A 249 7.02 -2.67 -7.58
CA THR A 249 7.10 -1.24 -7.20
C THR A 249 8.56 -0.86 -7.03
N MET A 250 8.96 0.34 -7.44
CA MET A 250 10.27 0.88 -7.04
C MET A 250 10.18 1.42 -5.62
N TYR A 251 10.68 0.66 -4.64
CA TYR A 251 10.70 1.05 -3.25
C TYR A 251 11.94 0.52 -2.52
N ASN A 252 12.67 1.45 -1.91
CA ASN A 252 13.81 1.17 -1.06
C ASN A 252 13.35 0.94 0.39
N PRO A 253 13.55 -0.26 0.99
CA PRO A 253 13.17 -0.54 2.38
C PRO A 253 13.84 0.34 3.44
N GLN A 254 14.91 1.06 3.09
CA GLN A 254 15.55 2.06 3.96
C GLN A 254 14.83 3.40 3.94
N ARG A 255 13.78 3.58 3.12
CA ARG A 255 12.96 4.79 3.06
C ARG A 255 11.65 4.59 3.80
N TRP A 256 11.05 5.68 4.27
CA TRP A 256 9.74 5.64 4.94
C TRP A 256 8.72 4.87 4.07
N PRO A 257 7.89 3.98 4.64
CA PRO A 257 7.67 3.74 6.07
C PRO A 257 8.59 2.68 6.71
N TYR A 258 9.77 2.41 6.15
CA TYR A 258 10.77 1.46 6.65
C TYR A 258 10.28 0.01 6.73
N VAL A 259 9.48 -0.36 5.74
CA VAL A 259 8.88 -1.67 5.61
C VAL A 259 9.62 -2.51 4.58
N SER A 260 9.31 -3.80 4.48
CA SER A 260 9.90 -4.61 3.41
C SER A 260 9.46 -4.10 2.04
N HIS A 261 10.25 -4.42 1.02
CA HIS A 261 9.91 -4.12 -0.37
C HIS A 261 8.49 -4.61 -0.74
N PHE A 262 8.16 -5.84 -0.34
CA PHE A 262 6.85 -6.44 -0.60
C PHE A 262 5.72 -5.70 0.11
N THR A 263 5.94 -5.20 1.32
CA THR A 263 4.96 -4.35 2.01
C THR A 263 4.81 -3.00 1.32
N GLY A 264 5.88 -2.41 0.79
CA GLY A 264 5.79 -1.20 -0.04
C GLY A 264 4.91 -1.42 -1.27
N THR A 265 5.03 -2.58 -1.93
CA THR A 265 4.15 -2.98 -3.04
C THR A 265 2.70 -3.16 -2.57
N ASP A 266 2.46 -3.84 -1.44
CA ASP A 266 1.12 -3.99 -0.86
C ASP A 266 0.46 -2.63 -0.55
N LEU A 267 1.25 -1.65 -0.09
CA LEU A 267 0.79 -0.30 0.23
C LEU A 267 0.35 0.46 -1.03
N ILE A 268 1.10 0.36 -2.12
CA ILE A 268 0.75 0.96 -3.41
C ILE A 268 -0.50 0.29 -4.02
N ILE A 269 -0.59 -1.04 -3.97
CA ILE A 269 -1.80 -1.77 -4.38
C ILE A 269 -2.99 -1.31 -3.53
N SER A 270 -2.81 -1.16 -2.22
CA SER A 270 -3.86 -0.66 -1.34
C SER A 270 -4.29 0.77 -1.68
N HIS A 271 -3.37 1.64 -2.08
CA HIS A 271 -3.69 3.00 -2.55
C HIS A 271 -4.53 2.96 -3.83
N ILE A 272 -4.13 2.12 -4.79
CA ILE A 272 -4.86 1.92 -6.06
C ILE A 272 -6.28 1.40 -5.78
N GLU A 273 -6.44 0.42 -4.90
CA GLU A 273 -7.73 -0.17 -4.54
C GLU A 273 -8.69 0.81 -3.87
N ARG A 274 -8.18 1.86 -3.21
CA ARG A 274 -8.97 2.88 -2.52
C ARG A 274 -9.41 4.00 -3.45
N TYR A 275 -8.52 4.42 -4.34
CA TYR A 275 -8.66 5.74 -4.98
C TYR A 275 -8.62 5.70 -6.51
N VAL A 276 -8.19 4.59 -7.11
CA VAL A 276 -7.98 4.50 -8.57
C VAL A 276 -8.88 3.44 -9.19
N CYS A 277 -8.68 2.17 -8.87
CA CYS A 277 -9.45 1.08 -9.47
C CYS A 277 -9.34 -0.24 -8.67
N PRO A 278 -10.28 -1.19 -8.87
CA PRO A 278 -10.15 -2.54 -8.32
C PRO A 278 -8.95 -3.31 -8.89
N THR A 279 -8.66 -4.47 -8.30
CA THR A 279 -7.56 -5.35 -8.73
C THR A 279 -7.99 -6.81 -8.89
N ILE A 280 -7.27 -7.54 -9.73
CA ILE A 280 -7.41 -9.00 -9.95
C ILE A 280 -6.07 -9.69 -9.81
N THR A 281 -6.05 -11.02 -9.76
CA THR A 281 -4.83 -11.83 -9.76
C THR A 281 -4.76 -12.76 -10.96
N SER A 282 -3.55 -13.14 -11.32
CA SER A 282 -3.25 -13.96 -12.48
C SER A 282 -3.88 -15.36 -12.45
N ASP A 283 -4.18 -15.91 -11.27
CA ASP A 283 -4.89 -17.18 -11.12
C ASP A 283 -6.36 -17.10 -11.57
N GLN A 284 -6.95 -15.90 -11.68
CA GLN A 284 -8.28 -15.73 -12.27
C GLN A 284 -8.27 -15.98 -13.80
N PHE A 285 -7.09 -15.95 -14.44
CA PHE A 285 -6.90 -16.40 -15.83
C PHE A 285 -6.43 -17.85 -15.91
N LEU A 286 -5.48 -18.22 -15.05
CA LEU A 286 -4.68 -19.44 -15.20
C LEU A 286 -5.14 -20.59 -14.28
N GLY A 287 -6.03 -20.31 -13.34
CA GLY A 287 -6.34 -21.20 -12.22
C GLY A 287 -5.20 -21.33 -11.21
N GLY A 288 -5.39 -22.22 -10.24
CA GLY A 288 -4.39 -22.54 -9.22
C GLY A 288 -4.36 -21.55 -8.07
N LYS A 289 -3.16 -21.06 -7.71
CA LYS A 289 -2.95 -20.12 -6.62
C LYS A 289 -2.41 -18.79 -7.14
N THR A 290 -2.72 -17.71 -6.44
CA THR A 290 -2.10 -16.39 -6.61
C THR A 290 -0.58 -16.51 -6.65
N PHE A 291 0.06 -15.78 -7.56
CA PHE A 291 1.51 -15.75 -7.62
C PHE A 291 2.12 -15.08 -6.38
N ARG A 292 3.26 -15.58 -5.94
CA ARG A 292 4.02 -15.00 -4.84
C ARG A 292 5.50 -15.13 -5.13
N LEU A 293 6.23 -14.01 -5.05
CA LEU A 293 7.68 -13.99 -5.18
C LEU A 293 8.30 -14.88 -4.10
N LYS A 294 9.30 -15.68 -4.47
CA LYS A 294 10.00 -16.67 -3.64
C LYS A 294 10.59 -16.07 -2.37
N ASN A 295 11.01 -14.81 -2.45
CA ASN A 295 11.60 -14.08 -1.34
C ASN A 295 10.57 -13.40 -0.43
N ASP A 296 9.29 -13.33 -0.83
CA ASP A 296 8.23 -12.93 0.08
C ASP A 296 7.84 -14.11 0.97
N LYS A 297 8.47 -14.19 2.14
CA LYS A 297 8.22 -15.25 3.15
C LYS A 297 7.45 -14.73 4.36
N ARG A 298 6.84 -13.55 4.27
CA ARG A 298 6.13 -12.91 5.38
C ARG A 298 4.90 -13.72 5.79
N PRO A 299 4.72 -14.13 7.05
CA PRO A 299 3.44 -14.65 7.52
C PRO A 299 2.37 -13.56 7.44
N HIS A 300 1.12 -14.00 7.33
CA HIS A 300 -0.03 -13.12 7.21
C HIS A 300 -0.69 -12.91 8.58
N VAL A 301 -0.67 -11.67 9.06
CA VAL A 301 -1.37 -11.24 10.27
C VAL A 301 -2.70 -10.58 9.88
N ALA A 302 -3.81 -11.10 10.39
CA ALA A 302 -5.12 -10.45 10.31
C ALA A 302 -5.41 -9.73 11.63
N ILE A 303 -5.61 -8.41 11.57
CA ILE A 303 -5.96 -7.57 12.72
C ILE A 303 -7.45 -7.23 12.61
N VAL A 304 -8.25 -7.78 13.52
CA VAL A 304 -9.70 -7.58 13.57
C VAL A 304 -10.05 -6.64 14.71
N THR A 305 -10.53 -5.45 14.37
CA THR A 305 -10.91 -4.40 15.34
C THR A 305 -12.38 -4.05 15.23
N ALA A 306 -13.11 -4.19 16.34
CA ALA A 306 -14.54 -3.90 16.41
C ALA A 306 -14.96 -3.39 17.79
N GLU A 307 -14.11 -2.59 18.41
CA GLU A 307 -14.39 -1.88 19.65
C GLU A 307 -14.41 -0.36 19.40
N GLN A 308 -15.14 0.39 20.23
CA GLN A 308 -15.40 1.83 20.02
C GLN A 308 -14.86 2.71 21.16
N TYR A 309 -14.27 2.14 22.20
CA TYR A 309 -13.93 2.85 23.44
C TYR A 309 -12.45 3.19 23.56
N TYR A 310 -11.58 2.38 22.97
CA TYR A 310 -10.13 2.45 23.15
C TYR A 310 -9.39 2.83 21.87
N HIS A 311 -10.12 3.18 20.80
CA HIS A 311 -9.57 3.63 19.52
C HIS A 311 -8.46 2.71 18.98
N THR A 312 -8.59 1.40 19.20
CA THR A 312 -7.64 0.41 18.70
C THR A 312 -7.71 0.27 17.18
N ASN A 313 -8.84 0.64 16.58
CA ASN A 313 -9.00 0.84 15.14
C ASN A 313 -8.10 1.95 14.55
N VAL A 314 -7.47 2.78 15.38
CA VAL A 314 -6.45 3.77 14.98
C VAL A 314 -5.06 3.33 15.45
N SER A 315 -4.95 2.93 16.71
CA SER A 315 -3.65 2.62 17.32
C SER A 315 -3.00 1.34 16.78
N LEU A 316 -3.78 0.29 16.48
CA LEU A 316 -3.24 -0.97 15.96
C LEU A 316 -2.73 -0.87 14.51
N PRO A 317 -3.41 -0.16 13.59
CA PRO A 317 -2.85 0.10 12.25
C PRO A 317 -1.51 0.84 12.28
N ASP A 318 -1.39 1.90 13.09
CA ASP A 318 -0.12 2.63 13.26
C ASP A 318 0.97 1.71 13.84
N PHE A 319 0.65 1.00 14.92
CA PHE A 319 1.55 0.01 15.53
C PHE A 319 2.02 -1.05 14.51
N ALA A 320 1.11 -1.59 13.72
CA ALA A 320 1.40 -2.68 12.79
C ALA A 320 2.29 -2.19 11.63
N LEU A 321 2.03 -1.01 11.08
CA LEU A 321 2.88 -0.43 10.04
C LEU A 321 4.33 -0.27 10.53
N ARG A 322 4.51 0.30 11.73
CA ARG A 322 5.82 0.55 12.34
C ARG A 322 6.57 -0.71 12.71
N ASN A 323 5.90 -1.69 13.31
CA ASN A 323 6.57 -2.81 13.98
C ASN A 323 6.48 -4.14 13.23
N LEU A 324 5.51 -4.29 12.32
CA LEU A 324 5.26 -5.56 11.62
C LEU A 324 5.52 -5.47 10.11
N GLY A 325 5.50 -4.27 9.53
CA GLY A 325 5.58 -4.08 8.08
C GLY A 325 6.87 -4.59 7.42
N ARG A 326 7.94 -4.85 8.18
CA ARG A 326 9.16 -5.48 7.65
C ARG A 326 9.04 -7.00 7.48
N ASP A 327 8.31 -7.66 8.36
CA ASP A 327 8.38 -9.12 8.52
C ASP A 327 7.04 -9.82 8.31
N PHE A 328 5.96 -9.07 8.25
CA PHE A 328 4.60 -9.59 8.09
C PHE A 328 3.84 -8.90 6.97
N ARG A 329 2.97 -9.67 6.31
CA ARG A 329 1.86 -9.12 5.52
C ARG A 329 0.73 -8.86 6.50
N VAL A 330 0.18 -7.65 6.54
CA VAL A 330 -0.88 -7.30 7.49
C VAL A 330 -2.18 -6.99 6.74
N SER A 331 -3.31 -7.51 7.23
CA SER A 331 -4.64 -7.13 6.77
C SER A 331 -5.50 -6.66 7.93
N TYR A 332 -6.32 -5.65 7.68
CA TYR A 332 -7.18 -5.04 8.67
C TYR A 332 -8.64 -5.38 8.38
N VAL A 333 -9.38 -5.74 9.42
CA VAL A 333 -10.82 -5.95 9.38
C VAL A 333 -11.43 -5.01 10.42
N PHE A 334 -12.17 -4.02 9.94
CA PHE A 334 -12.91 -3.08 10.77
C PHE A 334 -14.37 -3.49 10.83
N ALA A 335 -15.03 -3.20 11.95
CA ALA A 335 -16.49 -3.25 12.01
C ALA A 335 -17.12 -2.26 11.01
N ASP A 336 -18.25 -2.66 10.46
CA ASP A 336 -19.13 -1.76 9.72
C ASP A 336 -19.67 -0.68 10.67
N ASP A 337 -19.57 0.59 10.26
CA ASP A 337 -19.97 1.73 11.11
C ASP A 337 -21.51 1.85 11.21
N LYS A 338 -22.28 1.22 10.32
CA LYS A 338 -23.75 1.20 10.29
C LYS A 338 -24.32 -0.09 10.89
N GLU A 339 -23.68 -1.23 10.68
CA GLU A 339 -24.05 -2.51 11.29
C GLU A 339 -22.94 -3.03 12.20
N ARG A 340 -23.14 -2.76 13.48
CA ARG A 340 -22.21 -3.02 14.57
C ARG A 340 -21.71 -4.47 14.63
N ASN A 341 -22.51 -5.43 14.16
CA ASN A 341 -22.26 -6.88 14.26
C ASN A 341 -21.64 -7.48 12.98
N THR A 342 -21.37 -6.65 11.97
CA THR A 342 -20.77 -7.08 10.70
C THR A 342 -19.30 -6.69 10.65
N LEU A 343 -18.47 -7.61 10.16
CA LEU A 343 -17.03 -7.47 9.95
C LEU A 343 -16.69 -7.72 8.47
N PRO A 344 -16.90 -6.73 7.58
CA PRO A 344 -16.64 -6.91 6.15
C PRO A 344 -15.17 -7.28 5.88
N GLY A 345 -14.95 -8.33 5.08
CA GLY A 345 -13.62 -8.84 4.74
C GLY A 345 -13.00 -9.82 5.74
N ILE A 346 -13.78 -10.31 6.72
CA ILE A 346 -13.29 -11.28 7.73
C ILE A 346 -12.91 -12.66 7.15
N ASP A 347 -13.34 -12.98 5.93
CA ASP A 347 -12.96 -14.19 5.21
C ASP A 347 -11.45 -14.26 4.90
N VAL A 348 -10.72 -13.14 5.05
CA VAL A 348 -9.25 -13.10 5.06
C VAL A 348 -8.61 -14.08 6.05
N LEU A 349 -9.34 -14.49 7.09
CA LEU A 349 -8.88 -15.51 8.05
C LEU A 349 -8.59 -16.88 7.40
N LYS A 350 -9.14 -17.17 6.22
CA LYS A 350 -8.78 -18.38 5.46
C LYS A 350 -7.29 -18.43 5.11
N GLU A 351 -6.70 -17.27 4.82
CA GLU A 351 -5.29 -17.12 4.41
C GLU A 351 -4.37 -16.74 5.57
N ALA A 352 -4.91 -16.15 6.64
CA ALA A 352 -4.10 -15.65 7.74
C ALA A 352 -3.36 -16.76 8.50
N ASP A 353 -2.17 -16.43 9.01
CA ASP A 353 -1.35 -17.27 9.88
C ASP A 353 -1.53 -16.88 11.35
N VAL A 354 -1.80 -15.60 11.64
CA VAL A 354 -2.02 -15.08 13.01
C VAL A 354 -3.26 -14.19 13.04
N LEU A 355 -4.09 -14.35 14.06
CA LEU A 355 -5.21 -13.46 14.35
C LEU A 355 -4.86 -12.54 15.53
N VAL A 356 -4.84 -11.23 15.31
CA VAL A 356 -4.83 -10.21 16.37
C VAL A 356 -6.26 -9.71 16.54
N LEU A 357 -6.81 -9.86 17.73
CA LEU A 357 -8.22 -9.59 18.00
C LEU A 357 -8.37 -8.45 19.01
N CYS A 358 -9.14 -7.41 18.64
CA CYS A 358 -9.65 -6.39 19.55
C CYS A 358 -11.12 -6.11 19.24
N VAL A 359 -11.98 -6.96 19.77
CA VAL A 359 -13.43 -6.94 19.52
C VAL A 359 -14.14 -6.85 20.86
N ARG A 360 -15.21 -6.06 20.94
CA ARG A 360 -15.95 -5.85 22.18
C ARG A 360 -17.43 -6.15 22.01
N ARG A 361 -17.92 -7.17 22.72
CA ARG A 361 -19.36 -7.45 22.90
C ARG A 361 -20.15 -7.50 21.59
N ARG A 362 -19.66 -8.24 20.61
CA ARG A 362 -20.31 -8.45 19.32
C ARG A 362 -20.99 -9.82 19.29
N VAL A 363 -22.03 -9.92 18.49
CA VAL A 363 -22.53 -11.18 17.95
C VAL A 363 -22.34 -11.08 16.45
N LEU A 364 -22.06 -12.17 15.74
CA LEU A 364 -21.78 -12.10 14.30
C LEU A 364 -22.82 -12.87 13.49
N PRO A 365 -23.05 -12.51 12.23
CA PRO A 365 -23.62 -13.43 11.25
C PRO A 365 -22.93 -14.80 11.28
N LEU A 366 -23.70 -15.86 11.06
CA LEU A 366 -23.21 -17.24 11.21
C LEU A 366 -21.98 -17.54 10.33
N ASP A 367 -22.00 -17.09 9.09
CA ASP A 367 -20.90 -17.23 8.13
C ASP A 367 -19.61 -16.53 8.62
N GLN A 368 -19.74 -15.32 9.17
CA GLN A 368 -18.61 -14.57 9.72
C GLN A 368 -18.06 -15.21 11.00
N MET A 369 -18.93 -15.71 11.88
CA MET A 369 -18.51 -16.47 13.05
C MET A 369 -17.78 -17.75 12.64
N GLN A 370 -18.18 -18.40 11.54
CA GLN A 370 -17.55 -19.62 11.07
C GLN A 370 -16.09 -19.39 10.67
N PHE A 371 -15.75 -18.27 10.01
CA PHE A 371 -14.34 -17.95 9.72
C PHE A 371 -13.49 -17.81 10.98
N VAL A 372 -14.05 -17.26 12.06
CA VAL A 372 -13.35 -17.17 13.36
C VAL A 372 -13.16 -18.56 13.97
N ARG A 373 -14.21 -19.39 13.98
CA ARG A 373 -14.15 -20.77 14.50
C ARG A 373 -13.15 -21.61 13.73
N ASP A 374 -13.24 -21.66 12.41
CA ASP A 374 -12.34 -22.43 11.53
C ASP A 374 -10.88 -22.04 11.78
N PHE A 375 -10.59 -20.73 11.90
CA PHE A 375 -9.25 -20.26 12.21
C PHE A 375 -8.75 -20.81 13.55
N ILE A 376 -9.54 -20.68 14.61
CA ILE A 376 -9.14 -21.07 15.98
C ILE A 376 -9.04 -22.59 16.12
N GLU A 377 -9.99 -23.33 15.56
CA GLU A 377 -10.10 -24.79 15.59
C GLU A 377 -9.00 -25.47 14.76
N SER A 378 -8.51 -24.81 13.69
CA SER A 378 -7.33 -25.26 12.94
C SER A 378 -6.00 -25.16 13.73
N GLY A 379 -6.04 -24.69 14.98
CA GLY A 379 -4.87 -24.57 15.84
C GLY A 379 -4.01 -23.34 15.59
N LYS A 380 -4.43 -22.41 14.72
CA LYS A 380 -3.67 -21.19 14.40
C LYS A 380 -3.63 -20.20 15.56
N PRO A 381 -2.53 -19.47 15.77
CA PRO A 381 -2.31 -18.64 16.95
C PRO A 381 -3.22 -17.40 17.03
N VAL A 382 -3.59 -16.99 18.26
CA VAL A 382 -4.45 -15.82 18.53
C VAL A 382 -3.77 -14.88 19.53
N VAL A 383 -3.73 -13.59 19.22
CA VAL A 383 -3.23 -12.51 20.07
C VAL A 383 -4.41 -11.62 20.44
N GLY A 384 -4.84 -11.66 21.70
CA GLY A 384 -5.94 -10.86 22.22
C GLY A 384 -5.46 -9.57 22.86
N VAL A 385 -6.04 -8.44 22.46
CA VAL A 385 -5.75 -7.12 23.02
C VAL A 385 -7.00 -6.54 23.68
N ARG A 386 -6.85 -6.03 24.90
CA ARG A 386 -7.87 -5.30 25.66
C ARG A 386 -9.19 -6.07 25.80
N THR A 387 -10.18 -5.79 24.96
CA THR A 387 -11.55 -6.33 25.07
C THR A 387 -11.73 -7.73 24.48
N ALA A 388 -10.68 -8.29 23.87
CA ALA A 388 -10.71 -9.55 23.14
C ALA A 388 -11.33 -10.72 23.91
N HIS A 389 -11.13 -10.82 25.23
CA HIS A 389 -11.68 -11.92 26.02
C HIS A 389 -13.22 -11.94 26.00
N HIS A 390 -13.90 -10.81 25.86
CA HIS A 390 -15.36 -10.76 25.72
C HIS A 390 -15.79 -10.30 24.32
N ALA A 391 -15.04 -10.73 23.29
CA ALA A 391 -15.28 -10.36 21.91
C ALA A 391 -16.67 -10.74 21.41
N PHE A 392 -17.05 -12.01 21.52
CA PHE A 392 -18.20 -12.58 20.81
C PHE A 392 -19.37 -12.95 21.72
N VAL A 393 -19.61 -12.15 22.75
CA VAL A 393 -20.71 -12.39 23.70
C VAL A 393 -21.32 -11.05 24.11
N LEU A 394 -22.65 -10.98 24.21
CA LEU A 394 -23.31 -9.76 24.69
C LEU A 394 -23.04 -9.54 26.18
N ALA A 395 -23.21 -8.31 26.65
CA ALA A 395 -23.18 -8.03 28.09
C ALA A 395 -24.46 -8.57 28.75
N ASP A 396 -25.59 -8.33 28.10
CA ASP A 396 -26.94 -8.73 28.51
C ASP A 396 -27.76 -9.10 27.26
N GLY A 397 -28.74 -9.98 27.41
CA GLY A 397 -29.64 -10.41 26.31
C GLY A 397 -29.13 -11.61 25.51
N LYS A 398 -29.84 -11.92 24.41
CA LYS A 398 -29.52 -13.02 23.48
C LYS A 398 -29.24 -12.47 22.08
N PRO A 399 -28.47 -13.18 21.23
CA PRO A 399 -28.27 -12.80 19.84
C PRO A 399 -29.61 -12.60 19.10
N GLY A 400 -29.68 -11.59 18.24
CA GLY A 400 -30.81 -11.39 17.34
C GLY A 400 -30.91 -12.48 16.27
N LYS A 401 -32.00 -12.48 15.49
CA LYS A 401 -32.21 -13.46 14.42
C LYS A 401 -31.04 -13.43 13.41
N GLY A 402 -30.47 -14.61 13.12
CA GLY A 402 -29.36 -14.75 12.17
C GLY A 402 -27.98 -14.42 12.74
N LEU A 403 -27.90 -13.98 14.01
CA LEU A 403 -26.65 -13.70 14.71
C LEU A 403 -26.36 -14.81 15.71
N VAL A 404 -25.08 -15.06 15.96
CA VAL A 404 -24.60 -16.04 16.92
C VAL A 404 -23.56 -15.43 17.86
N ASP A 405 -23.58 -15.88 19.12
CA ASP A 405 -22.56 -15.60 20.12
C ASP A 405 -21.64 -16.80 20.33
N TRP A 406 -20.64 -16.60 21.18
CA TRP A 406 -19.73 -17.60 21.70
C TRP A 406 -19.46 -17.32 23.19
N PRO A 407 -20.38 -17.73 24.09
CA PRO A 407 -20.28 -17.42 25.52
C PRO A 407 -19.01 -17.96 26.21
N GLY A 408 -18.46 -19.09 25.75
CA GLY A 408 -17.24 -19.70 26.29
C GLY A 408 -15.92 -19.17 25.72
N PHE A 409 -15.96 -18.09 24.93
CA PHE A 409 -14.80 -17.63 24.15
C PHE A 409 -13.58 -17.27 25.00
N ASP A 410 -13.73 -16.56 26.13
CA ASP A 410 -12.61 -16.21 27.02
C ASP A 410 -11.88 -17.46 27.53
N ARG A 411 -12.65 -18.44 28.01
CA ARG A 411 -12.10 -19.66 28.59
C ARG A 411 -11.49 -20.58 27.55
N GLU A 412 -12.12 -20.71 26.40
CA GLU A 412 -11.66 -21.59 25.31
C GLU A 412 -10.45 -21.01 24.57
N VAL A 413 -10.39 -19.69 24.39
CA VAL A 413 -9.38 -19.04 23.55
C VAL A 413 -8.26 -18.43 24.38
N PHE A 414 -8.54 -17.86 25.55
CA PHE A 414 -7.53 -17.21 26.39
C PHE A 414 -7.31 -17.88 27.75
N GLY A 415 -8.11 -18.88 28.11
CA GLY A 415 -7.94 -19.62 29.36
C GLY A 415 -8.19 -18.76 30.60
N CYS A 416 -9.10 -17.79 30.53
CA CYS A 416 -9.44 -16.91 31.66
C CYS A 416 -10.95 -16.86 31.92
N ASP A 417 -11.32 -16.27 33.05
CA ASP A 417 -12.69 -15.88 33.40
C ASP A 417 -12.79 -14.36 33.47
N TYR A 418 -13.37 -13.73 32.45
CA TYR A 418 -13.53 -12.28 32.51
C TYR A 418 -14.47 -11.86 33.64
N GLN A 419 -13.97 -10.99 34.51
CA GLN A 419 -14.79 -10.27 35.48
C GLN A 419 -14.66 -8.77 35.21
N ARG A 420 -15.79 -8.03 35.33
CA ARG A 420 -15.84 -6.58 35.05
C ARG A 420 -14.65 -5.86 35.70
N GLY A 421 -14.03 -4.95 34.94
CA GLY A 421 -12.80 -4.28 35.38
C GLY A 421 -12.99 -3.27 36.50
N HIS A 422 -11.88 -2.67 36.91
CA HIS A 422 -11.87 -1.51 37.79
C HIS A 422 -12.30 -0.26 36.99
N GLY A 423 -12.97 0.69 37.63
CA GLY A 423 -13.52 1.89 36.98
C GLY A 423 -12.44 2.79 36.32
N PRO A 424 -12.84 3.77 35.49
CA PRO A 424 -11.93 4.59 34.67
C PRO A 424 -10.89 5.39 35.46
N ASP A 425 -11.20 5.78 36.70
CA ASP A 425 -10.45 6.80 37.44
C ASP A 425 -9.20 6.28 38.17
N ALA A 426 -8.81 5.03 37.95
CA ALA A 426 -7.72 4.39 38.66
C ALA A 426 -6.77 3.66 37.69
N PRO A 427 -5.78 4.36 37.10
CA PRO A 427 -4.77 3.74 36.25
C PRO A 427 -3.94 2.73 37.04
N ALA A 428 -3.64 1.61 36.40
CA ALA A 428 -2.95 0.51 37.07
C ALA A 428 -1.43 0.65 36.97
N ILE A 429 -0.71 0.18 37.99
CA ILE A 429 0.72 -0.05 37.92
C ILE A 429 0.95 -1.50 37.49
N VAL A 430 1.55 -1.69 36.33
CA VAL A 430 1.87 -3.00 35.76
C VAL A 430 3.26 -3.41 36.22
N GLY A 431 3.41 -4.67 36.59
CA GLY A 431 4.69 -5.27 36.98
C GLY A 431 4.82 -6.71 36.52
N LEU A 432 6.04 -7.23 36.52
CA LEU A 432 6.30 -8.64 36.24
C LEU A 432 5.61 -9.56 37.24
N ALA A 433 5.04 -10.65 36.73
CA ALA A 433 4.59 -11.76 37.55
C ALA A 433 5.79 -12.58 38.08
N GLN A 434 5.56 -13.33 39.16
CA GLN A 434 6.55 -14.25 39.70
C GLN A 434 6.98 -15.28 38.63
N ASP A 435 8.28 -15.56 38.54
CA ASP A 435 8.90 -16.49 37.58
C ASP A 435 8.75 -16.15 36.09
N ALA A 436 8.20 -14.98 35.75
CA ALA A 436 8.09 -14.53 34.37
C ALA A 436 9.42 -14.07 33.76
N ASN A 437 10.40 -13.71 34.59
CA ASN A 437 11.63 -13.00 34.21
C ASN A 437 12.38 -13.59 32.99
N SER A 438 12.40 -14.92 32.85
CA SER A 438 13.12 -15.62 31.77
C SER A 438 12.27 -15.88 30.52
N HIS A 439 11.02 -15.40 30.48
CA HIS A 439 10.13 -15.64 29.34
C HIS A 439 10.56 -14.83 28.12
N GLU A 440 10.66 -15.49 26.96
CA GLU A 440 11.12 -14.88 25.70
C GLU A 440 10.32 -13.64 25.27
N LEU A 441 9.01 -13.62 25.53
CA LEU A 441 8.14 -12.46 25.31
C LEU A 441 8.56 -11.18 26.04
N LEU A 442 9.38 -11.28 27.08
CA LEU A 442 9.92 -10.12 27.80
C LEU A 442 11.30 -9.68 27.27
N ASN A 443 11.82 -10.32 26.23
CA ASN A 443 13.11 -9.95 25.64
C ASN A 443 13.08 -8.51 25.10
N GLY A 444 14.02 -7.69 25.56
CA GLY A 444 14.14 -6.27 25.19
C GLY A 444 13.19 -5.34 25.95
N ILE A 445 12.44 -5.83 26.94
CA ILE A 445 11.69 -4.98 27.88
C ILE A 445 12.60 -4.68 29.08
N THR A 446 13.05 -3.44 29.19
CA THR A 446 13.92 -2.96 30.28
C THR A 446 13.12 -2.49 31.48
N ASP A 447 12.04 -1.74 31.23
CA ASP A 447 11.17 -1.21 32.28
C ASP A 447 10.14 -2.26 32.69
N ARG A 448 10.42 -2.88 33.84
CA ARG A 448 9.66 -4.03 34.37
C ARG A 448 8.50 -3.64 35.26
N THR A 449 8.38 -2.35 35.53
CA THR A 449 7.27 -1.73 36.22
C THR A 449 6.93 -0.43 35.49
N PHE A 450 5.71 -0.31 35.00
CA PHE A 450 5.27 0.87 34.24
C PHE A 450 3.80 1.17 34.50
N ARG A 451 3.39 2.39 34.20
CA ARG A 451 2.01 2.84 34.43
C ARG A 451 1.18 2.55 33.19
N ALA A 452 0.11 1.78 33.36
CA ALA A 452 -0.86 1.58 32.28
C ALA A 452 -1.56 2.91 31.94
N GLY A 453 -1.88 3.07 30.66
CA GLY A 453 -2.65 4.17 30.12
C GLY A 453 -4.11 4.20 30.60
N TYR A 454 -4.59 3.11 31.20
CA TYR A 454 -5.95 2.95 31.72
C TYR A 454 -5.99 1.97 32.91
N SER A 455 -7.20 1.72 33.46
CA SER A 455 -7.41 0.73 34.51
C SER A 455 -7.27 -0.74 34.03
N ALA A 456 -7.29 -1.69 34.97
CA ALA A 456 -7.15 -3.13 34.71
C ALA A 456 -8.51 -3.88 34.71
N TYR A 457 -8.57 -5.01 34.00
CA TYR A 457 -9.66 -5.97 34.13
C TYR A 457 -9.38 -6.97 35.24
N LYS A 458 -10.43 -7.59 35.78
CA LYS A 458 -10.31 -8.63 36.81
C LYS A 458 -10.32 -10.01 36.16
N HIS A 459 -9.37 -10.85 36.52
CA HIS A 459 -9.25 -12.24 36.03
C HIS A 459 -8.82 -13.12 37.20
N ARG A 460 -9.78 -13.72 37.91
CA ARG A 460 -9.48 -14.38 39.18
C ARG A 460 -9.01 -15.82 39.00
N ASN A 461 -9.42 -16.48 37.92
CA ASN A 461 -9.17 -17.88 37.66
C ASN A 461 -8.58 -18.07 36.25
N LEU A 462 -7.26 -18.08 36.17
CA LEU A 462 -6.57 -18.53 34.97
C LEU A 462 -6.52 -20.06 34.91
N ASP A 463 -6.64 -20.61 33.70
CA ASP A 463 -6.45 -22.04 33.45
C ASP A 463 -5.01 -22.46 33.77
N LYS A 464 -4.81 -23.70 34.24
CA LYS A 464 -3.49 -24.24 34.60
C LYS A 464 -2.49 -24.28 33.43
N ASN A 465 -2.97 -24.26 32.18
CA ASN A 465 -2.13 -24.20 30.98
C ASN A 465 -1.74 -22.76 30.59
N THR A 466 -2.06 -21.77 31.43
CA THR A 466 -1.59 -20.41 31.26
C THR A 466 -0.19 -20.23 31.85
N LYS A 467 0.58 -19.29 31.27
CA LYS A 467 1.81 -18.80 31.89
C LYS A 467 1.69 -17.28 32.04
N LEU A 468 1.50 -16.85 33.29
CA LEU A 468 1.36 -15.45 33.65
C LEU A 468 2.68 -14.70 33.47
N LEU A 469 2.62 -13.52 32.84
CA LEU A 469 3.80 -12.69 32.55
C LEU A 469 3.74 -11.36 33.30
N LEU A 470 2.58 -10.70 33.28
CA LEU A 470 2.37 -9.38 33.89
C LEU A 470 1.13 -9.38 34.76
N SER A 471 1.22 -8.69 35.88
CA SER A 471 0.10 -8.36 36.77
C SER A 471 -0.01 -6.86 36.92
N ALA A 472 -1.22 -6.35 37.19
CA ALA A 472 -1.46 -4.94 37.40
C ALA A 472 -2.17 -4.67 38.71
N LYS A 473 -1.68 -3.69 39.47
CA LYS A 473 -2.27 -3.26 40.74
C LYS A 473 -2.97 -1.92 40.55
N VAL A 474 -4.22 -1.84 41.02
CA VAL A 474 -5.02 -0.61 41.01
C VAL A 474 -5.16 -0.12 42.46
N ALA A 475 -4.50 0.99 42.80
CA ALA A 475 -4.39 1.49 44.17
C ALA A 475 -3.97 0.37 45.15
N ASP A 476 -4.68 0.19 46.26
CA ASP A 476 -4.40 -0.85 47.28
C ASP A 476 -5.12 -2.17 47.03
N GLN A 477 -5.74 -2.35 45.85
CA GLN A 477 -6.44 -3.59 45.53
C GLN A 477 -5.46 -4.73 45.20
N THR A 478 -6.00 -5.96 45.15
CA THR A 478 -5.25 -7.15 44.74
C THR A 478 -4.73 -6.98 43.31
N ALA A 479 -3.51 -7.45 43.05
CA ALA A 479 -2.96 -7.42 41.70
C ALA A 479 -3.69 -8.42 40.80
N GLU A 480 -4.16 -7.95 39.64
CA GLU A 480 -4.91 -8.74 38.67
C GLU A 480 -4.00 -9.16 37.51
N PRO A 481 -4.14 -10.38 36.95
CA PRO A 481 -3.48 -10.78 35.72
C PRO A 481 -3.76 -9.82 34.56
N VAL A 482 -2.70 -9.39 33.86
CA VAL A 482 -2.81 -8.49 32.71
C VAL A 482 -2.20 -9.07 31.44
N ALA A 483 -1.15 -9.87 31.48
CA ALA A 483 -0.63 -10.52 30.28
C ALA A 483 -0.19 -11.95 30.54
N TRP A 484 -0.59 -12.88 29.66
CA TRP A 484 -0.24 -14.30 29.77
C TRP A 484 -0.27 -15.00 28.42
N THR A 485 0.43 -16.14 28.33
CA THR A 485 0.24 -17.11 27.24
C THR A 485 -0.71 -18.21 27.68
N TYR A 486 -1.39 -18.85 26.73
CA TYR A 486 -2.26 -19.99 26.96
C TYR A 486 -2.09 -21.03 25.85
N LYS A 487 -1.88 -22.29 26.24
CA LYS A 487 -1.90 -23.42 25.29
C LYS A 487 -3.31 -24.00 25.22
N ARG A 488 -4.00 -23.75 24.11
CA ARG A 488 -5.38 -24.23 23.89
C ARG A 488 -5.41 -25.75 23.74
N LYS A 489 -6.56 -26.36 24.08
CA LYS A 489 -6.75 -27.82 23.99
C LYS A 489 -6.49 -28.37 22.58
N GLY A 490 -6.83 -27.62 21.53
CA GLY A 490 -6.57 -27.95 20.13
C GLY A 490 -5.11 -27.74 19.67
N GLY A 491 -4.17 -27.49 20.58
CA GLY A 491 -2.74 -27.33 20.28
C GLY A 491 -2.31 -25.92 19.90
N GLY A 492 -3.26 -25.05 19.54
CA GLY A 492 -2.95 -23.66 19.20
C GLY A 492 -2.53 -22.80 20.39
N ARG A 493 -1.69 -21.81 20.12
CA ARG A 493 -1.14 -20.90 21.12
C ARG A 493 -1.91 -19.59 21.15
N SER A 494 -2.22 -19.10 22.35
CA SER A 494 -2.80 -17.78 22.55
C SER A 494 -1.88 -16.92 23.39
N PHE A 495 -1.87 -15.62 23.10
CA PHE A 495 -1.39 -14.60 24.01
C PHE A 495 -2.53 -13.62 24.27
N TYR A 496 -2.68 -13.19 25.51
CA TYR A 496 -3.61 -12.14 25.85
C TYR A 496 -2.88 -11.03 26.61
N VAL A 497 -3.22 -9.79 26.29
CA VAL A 497 -2.83 -8.61 27.07
C VAL A 497 -4.03 -7.70 27.29
N GLY A 498 -4.30 -7.39 28.56
CA GLY A 498 -5.36 -6.50 28.99
C GLY A 498 -5.07 -5.03 28.78
N LEU A 499 -3.92 -4.65 28.22
CA LEU A 499 -3.55 -3.31 27.79
C LEU A 499 -4.03 -3.05 26.34
N GLY A 500 -3.91 -1.81 25.88
CA GLY A 500 -4.31 -1.40 24.52
C GLY A 500 -5.13 -0.11 24.46
N HIS A 501 -5.08 0.72 25.51
CA HIS A 501 -5.53 2.10 25.45
C HIS A 501 -4.54 2.94 24.61
N PRO A 502 -4.93 4.05 23.96
CA PRO A 502 -4.01 4.84 23.13
C PRO A 502 -2.71 5.25 23.84
N LYS A 503 -2.82 5.61 25.13
CA LYS A 503 -1.67 5.89 26.00
C LYS A 503 -0.73 4.70 26.24
N ASP A 504 -1.23 3.46 26.16
CA ASP A 504 -0.35 2.28 26.25
C ASP A 504 0.54 2.22 25.00
N PHE A 505 0.02 2.55 23.81
CA PHE A 505 0.80 2.62 22.56
C PHE A 505 1.79 3.80 22.51
N GLU A 506 1.76 4.70 23.50
CA GLU A 506 2.78 5.73 23.69
C GLU A 506 4.01 5.20 24.44
N ASP A 507 3.86 4.09 25.16
CA ASP A 507 4.95 3.45 25.90
C ASP A 507 5.67 2.40 25.02
N PRO A 508 6.98 2.57 24.73
CA PRO A 508 7.76 1.60 23.98
C PRO A 508 7.76 0.19 24.57
N THR A 509 7.52 0.05 25.87
CA THR A 509 7.42 -1.24 26.57
C THR A 509 6.22 -2.04 26.07
N PHE A 510 5.07 -1.40 25.88
CA PHE A 510 3.88 -2.07 25.38
C PHE A 510 4.01 -2.43 23.90
N ASP A 511 4.51 -1.51 23.07
CA ASP A 511 4.82 -1.78 21.67
C ASP A 511 5.77 -2.98 21.54
N ARG A 512 6.79 -3.06 22.41
CA ARG A 512 7.75 -4.18 22.44
C ARG A 512 7.07 -5.48 22.81
N LEU A 513 6.27 -5.50 23.87
CA LEU A 513 5.55 -6.69 24.32
C LEU A 513 4.62 -7.23 23.23
N LEU A 514 3.81 -6.35 22.61
CA LEU A 514 2.86 -6.75 21.57
C LEU A 514 3.59 -7.24 20.31
N THR A 515 4.70 -6.60 19.94
CA THR A 515 5.55 -7.07 18.84
C THR A 515 6.07 -8.47 19.14
N ASN A 516 6.70 -8.68 20.29
CA ASN A 516 7.20 -9.98 20.72
C ASN A 516 6.10 -11.06 20.68
N ALA A 517 4.89 -10.72 21.15
CA ALA A 517 3.75 -11.62 21.15
C ALA A 517 3.33 -12.07 19.75
N ILE A 518 3.35 -11.15 18.77
CA ILE A 518 2.99 -11.47 17.38
C ILE A 518 4.08 -12.32 16.70
N TYR A 519 5.36 -12.02 16.93
CA TYR A 519 6.46 -12.87 16.45
C TYR A 519 6.40 -14.27 17.03
N TRP A 520 6.22 -14.38 18.34
CA TRP A 520 6.05 -15.65 19.04
C TRP A 520 4.84 -16.43 18.54
N ALA A 521 3.70 -15.75 18.36
CA ALA A 521 2.49 -16.33 17.81
C ALA A 521 2.79 -16.98 16.45
N ALA A 522 3.41 -16.22 15.54
CA ALA A 522 3.83 -16.66 14.22
C ALA A 522 4.95 -17.71 14.22
N GLY A 523 5.54 -18.07 15.37
CA GLY A 523 6.68 -18.98 15.45
C GLY A 523 7.95 -18.41 14.82
N ARG A 524 8.11 -17.08 14.82
CA ARG A 524 9.29 -16.38 14.33
C ARG A 524 10.20 -15.97 15.50
N ASP A 525 11.49 -15.85 15.22
CA ASP A 525 12.45 -15.29 16.16
C ASP A 525 12.10 -13.85 16.51
N ILE A 526 12.04 -13.56 17.80
CA ILE A 526 11.80 -12.21 18.32
C ILE A 526 13.01 -11.32 17.97
N PRO A 527 12.81 -10.15 17.34
CA PRO A 527 13.90 -9.23 16.99
C PRO A 527 14.71 -8.80 18.22
N LYS A 528 16.05 -8.84 18.16
CA LYS A 528 16.91 -8.52 19.32
C LYS A 528 17.21 -7.02 19.51
N GLY A 529 16.94 -6.18 18.51
CA GLY A 529 17.20 -4.74 18.54
C GLY A 529 16.05 -3.90 19.10
N SER A 530 16.26 -2.58 19.23
CA SER A 530 15.19 -1.63 19.55
C SER A 530 14.15 -1.60 18.43
N LEU A 531 12.90 -1.28 18.80
CA LEU A 531 11.85 -1.06 17.80
C LEU A 531 12.18 0.17 16.94
N PRO A 532 11.67 0.23 15.69
CA PRO A 532 11.79 1.42 14.85
C PRO A 532 11.28 2.67 15.57
N ARG A 533 11.96 3.81 15.38
CA ARG A 533 11.58 5.07 16.04
C ARG A 533 10.19 5.52 15.63
N ARG A 534 9.45 6.11 16.57
CA ARG A 534 8.20 6.83 16.32
C ARG A 534 8.58 8.20 15.77
N GLY A 535 8.20 8.52 14.53
CA GLY A 535 8.45 9.84 13.97
C GLY A 535 8.80 9.84 12.48
N GLN A 536 8.83 11.05 11.94
CA GLN A 536 9.28 11.33 10.59
C GLN A 536 10.77 11.66 10.66
N ASP A 537 11.61 10.92 9.95
CA ASP A 537 13.05 11.15 9.96
C ASP A 537 13.40 12.25 8.94
N PHE A 538 13.18 13.49 9.37
CA PHE A 538 13.46 14.66 8.56
C PHE A 538 14.94 14.85 8.24
N GLU A 539 15.87 14.24 9.00
CA GLU A 539 17.31 14.42 8.77
C GLU A 539 17.81 13.46 7.67
N ASN A 540 17.32 12.23 7.66
CA ASN A 540 17.79 11.21 6.73
C ASN A 540 16.90 11.07 5.48
N HIS A 541 15.66 11.56 5.53
CA HIS A 541 14.66 11.33 4.48
C HIS A 541 13.91 12.60 4.09
N TRP A 542 13.48 12.64 2.82
CA TRP A 542 12.58 13.66 2.32
C TRP A 542 11.17 13.33 2.78
N THR A 543 10.62 14.17 3.64
CA THR A 543 9.31 13.93 4.25
C THR A 543 8.31 15.01 3.88
N LEU A 544 7.03 14.66 3.76
CA LEU A 544 6.01 15.64 3.39
C LEU A 544 5.80 16.70 4.48
N ILE A 545 5.70 17.96 4.06
CA ILE A 545 5.34 19.11 4.89
C ILE A 545 4.39 20.02 4.11
N ASN A 546 3.56 20.82 4.80
CA ASN A 546 2.76 21.84 4.14
C ASN A 546 3.58 23.11 3.92
N VAL A 547 3.39 23.73 2.76
CA VAL A 547 3.92 25.04 2.40
C VAL A 547 2.73 25.92 1.99
N PRO A 548 2.49 27.06 2.65
CA PRO A 548 3.31 27.66 3.71
C PRO A 548 3.09 27.00 5.09
N GLY A 549 4.08 27.08 5.97
CA GLY A 549 4.00 26.56 7.33
C GLY A 549 5.28 26.75 8.14
N LYS A 550 5.15 26.86 9.47
CA LYS A 550 6.30 26.85 10.39
C LYS A 550 6.67 25.43 10.77
N TRP A 551 7.96 25.09 10.82
CA TRP A 551 8.45 23.77 11.24
C TRP A 551 7.86 23.30 12.58
N SER A 552 7.80 24.20 13.56
CA SER A 552 7.32 23.87 14.91
C SER A 552 5.83 23.53 15.00
N GLU A 553 5.06 23.87 13.96
CA GLU A 553 3.62 23.62 13.86
C GLU A 553 3.33 22.38 12.99
N GLN A 554 4.34 21.86 12.27
CA GLN A 554 4.17 20.79 11.28
C GLN A 554 4.49 19.40 11.84
N SER A 555 5.45 19.29 12.75
CA SER A 555 5.77 18.03 13.42
C SER A 555 6.36 18.25 14.80
N ALA A 556 6.05 17.32 15.72
CA ALA A 556 6.67 17.27 17.04
C ALA A 556 8.21 17.11 16.94
N ASP A 557 8.70 16.38 15.94
CA ASP A 557 10.15 16.17 15.70
C ASP A 557 10.85 17.46 15.23
N LEU A 558 10.09 18.44 14.74
CA LEU A 558 10.59 19.74 14.28
C LEU A 558 10.29 20.88 15.25
N LYS A 559 9.68 20.58 16.42
CA LYS A 559 9.22 21.60 17.37
C LYS A 559 10.32 22.57 17.80
N GLU A 560 11.50 22.03 18.09
CA GLU A 560 12.68 22.78 18.54
C GLU A 560 13.75 22.93 17.43
N TYR A 561 13.42 22.53 16.20
CA TYR A 561 14.37 22.55 15.10
C TYR A 561 14.60 23.99 14.59
N THR A 562 15.85 24.45 14.63
CA THR A 562 16.24 25.81 14.22
C THR A 562 17.35 25.83 13.16
N GLY A 563 17.63 24.68 12.55
CA GLY A 563 18.68 24.51 11.55
C GLY A 563 18.32 25.00 10.15
N THR A 564 18.94 24.37 9.15
CA THR A 564 18.68 24.62 7.73
C THR A 564 17.63 23.64 7.22
N GLY A 565 16.69 24.13 6.43
CA GLY A 565 15.68 23.29 5.81
C GLY A 565 15.78 23.28 4.30
N TRP A 566 15.69 22.11 3.70
CA TRP A 566 15.58 21.95 2.26
C TRP A 566 14.17 21.50 1.91
N TYR A 567 13.59 22.15 0.91
CA TYR A 567 12.26 21.88 0.39
C TYR A 567 12.37 21.51 -1.07
N ARG A 568 11.51 20.61 -1.56
CA ARG A 568 11.39 20.36 -2.98
C ARG A 568 9.97 20.01 -3.40
N CYS A 569 9.64 20.39 -4.63
CA CYS A 569 8.44 19.99 -5.34
C CYS A 569 8.77 19.73 -6.82
N VAL A 570 7.81 19.16 -7.55
CA VAL A 570 7.92 18.94 -8.98
C VAL A 570 6.92 19.83 -9.71
N LEU A 571 7.41 20.52 -10.74
CA LEU A 571 6.64 21.33 -11.65
C LEU A 571 6.48 20.60 -12.98
N ARG A 572 5.27 20.51 -13.50
CA ARG A 572 4.99 20.08 -14.87
C ARG A 572 4.39 21.26 -15.62
N LEU A 573 5.18 21.84 -16.52
CA LEU A 573 4.79 23.00 -17.31
C LEU A 573 4.48 22.55 -18.73
N SER A 574 3.35 22.99 -19.29
CA SER A 574 3.04 22.77 -20.71
C SER A 574 4.11 23.39 -21.61
N GLU A 575 4.24 22.93 -22.85
CA GLU A 575 5.08 23.59 -23.87
C GLU A 575 4.88 25.12 -23.91
N GLU A 576 3.63 25.57 -23.85
CA GLU A 576 3.28 27.00 -23.84
C GLU A 576 3.85 27.73 -22.61
N LEU A 577 3.64 27.20 -21.41
CA LEU A 577 4.13 27.81 -20.17
C LEU A 577 5.67 27.74 -20.08
N ALA A 578 6.26 26.63 -20.52
CA ALA A 578 7.70 26.44 -20.56
C ALA A 578 8.39 27.45 -21.50
N ALA A 579 7.71 27.86 -22.58
CA ALA A 579 8.21 28.86 -23.52
C ALA A 579 7.99 30.32 -23.08
N SER A 580 7.23 30.57 -22.00
CA SER A 580 6.92 31.92 -21.51
C SER A 580 8.18 32.70 -21.11
N LYS A 581 8.18 34.02 -21.32
CA LYS A 581 9.29 34.91 -20.93
C LYS A 581 8.77 36.24 -20.38
N PRO A 582 9.14 36.65 -19.15
CA PRO A 582 9.95 35.92 -18.18
C PRO A 582 9.13 34.90 -17.36
N ILE A 583 9.78 33.82 -16.91
CA ILE A 583 9.28 32.96 -15.82
C ILE A 583 10.04 33.37 -14.56
N GLN A 584 9.31 33.81 -13.53
CA GLN A 584 9.90 34.31 -12.28
C GLN A 584 9.42 33.51 -11.09
N LEU A 585 10.35 32.94 -10.33
CA LEU A 585 10.06 32.33 -9.04
C LEU A 585 10.18 33.39 -7.93
N LYS A 586 9.06 33.68 -7.26
CA LYS A 586 9.00 34.57 -6.09
C LYS A 586 9.04 33.73 -4.82
N LEU A 587 9.99 34.06 -3.93
CA LEU A 587 10.19 33.42 -2.63
C LEU A 587 10.28 34.47 -1.53
N GLN A 588 10.08 34.04 -0.29
CA GLN A 588 10.45 34.85 0.88
C GLN A 588 11.97 35.06 1.00
N THR A 589 12.39 35.99 1.86
CA THR A 589 13.80 36.23 2.16
C THR A 589 14.47 35.01 2.83
N ASN A 590 15.81 34.98 2.84
CA ASN A 590 16.61 33.87 3.39
C ASN A 590 16.38 32.52 2.69
N CYS A 591 16.12 32.57 1.38
CA CYS A 591 15.98 31.40 0.53
C CYS A 591 17.05 31.37 -0.56
N LYS A 592 17.53 30.18 -0.91
CA LYS A 592 18.24 29.88 -2.16
C LYS A 592 17.44 28.85 -2.94
N SER A 593 17.48 28.87 -4.27
CA SER A 593 16.66 27.97 -5.09
C SER A 593 17.40 27.41 -6.28
N TRP A 594 16.93 26.24 -6.74
CA TRP A 594 17.44 25.52 -7.90
C TRP A 594 16.28 24.97 -8.73
N LEU A 595 16.44 24.94 -10.05
CA LEU A 595 15.57 24.20 -10.96
C LEU A 595 16.41 23.15 -11.68
N ASN A 596 16.04 21.87 -11.56
CA ASN A 596 16.76 20.75 -12.18
C ASN A 596 18.28 20.76 -11.88
N GLY A 597 18.66 21.18 -10.66
CA GLY A 597 20.05 21.34 -10.23
C GLY A 597 20.73 22.65 -10.64
N HIS A 598 20.11 23.46 -11.51
CA HIS A 598 20.62 24.78 -11.90
C HIS A 598 20.26 25.82 -10.83
N ALA A 599 21.27 26.49 -10.26
CA ALA A 599 21.04 27.53 -9.25
C ALA A 599 20.35 28.75 -9.87
N LEU A 600 19.30 29.24 -9.20
CA LEU A 600 18.55 30.41 -9.63
C LEU A 600 19.04 31.66 -8.88
N SER A 601 19.16 32.80 -9.56
CA SER A 601 19.66 34.06 -8.98
C SER A 601 18.68 35.22 -9.11
N GLY A 602 18.52 36.03 -8.05
CA GLY A 602 17.78 37.31 -8.10
C GLY A 602 17.47 37.90 -6.72
N LYS A 603 17.50 39.25 -6.58
CA LYS A 603 17.18 39.97 -5.32
C LYS A 603 15.67 40.14 -5.07
N SER A 604 14.84 39.96 -6.10
CA SER A 604 13.39 40.27 -6.11
C SER A 604 12.56 39.17 -6.79
N GLY A 605 13.02 37.92 -6.68
CA GLY A 605 12.54 36.77 -7.46
C GLY A 605 13.63 36.27 -8.40
N SER A 606 13.77 34.94 -8.49
CA SER A 606 14.76 34.30 -9.34
C SER A 606 14.17 34.10 -10.74
N VAL A 607 14.83 34.63 -11.78
CA VAL A 607 14.41 34.39 -13.17
C VAL A 607 14.83 32.98 -13.56
N ILE A 608 13.90 32.21 -14.12
CA ILE A 608 14.14 30.85 -14.63
C ILE A 608 14.46 30.97 -16.12
N ASP A 609 15.57 30.37 -16.55
CA ASP A 609 15.87 30.22 -17.98
C ASP A 609 14.98 29.11 -18.57
N PRO A 610 14.16 29.41 -19.60
CA PRO A 610 13.38 28.39 -20.31
C PRO A 610 14.20 27.20 -20.81
N ALA A 611 15.49 27.37 -21.10
CA ALA A 611 16.36 26.29 -21.53
C ALA A 611 16.60 25.22 -20.45
N TRP A 612 16.29 25.50 -19.18
CA TRP A 612 16.41 24.56 -18.07
C TRP A 612 15.11 23.78 -17.81
N ILE A 613 14.01 24.12 -18.49
CA ILE A 613 12.72 23.48 -18.34
C ILE A 613 12.59 22.35 -19.35
N ALA A 614 12.27 21.15 -18.86
CA ALA A 614 11.77 20.06 -19.67
C ALA A 614 10.25 20.23 -19.83
N ALA A 615 9.81 20.72 -20.98
CA ALA A 615 8.39 20.92 -21.28
C ALA A 615 7.61 19.59 -21.25
N ASP A 616 6.38 19.65 -20.73
CA ASP A 616 5.47 18.50 -20.52
C ASP A 616 6.06 17.35 -19.68
N ASP A 617 7.20 17.60 -19.02
CA ASP A 617 7.91 16.66 -18.17
C ASP A 617 8.11 17.23 -16.76
N ALA A 618 8.56 16.38 -15.84
CA ALA A 618 8.82 16.73 -14.46
C ALA A 618 10.05 17.65 -14.35
N ASN A 619 9.89 18.78 -13.65
CA ASN A 619 10.97 19.72 -13.33
C ASN A 619 11.09 19.85 -11.82
N LEU A 620 12.26 19.56 -11.25
CA LEU A 620 12.45 19.64 -9.81
C LEU A 620 12.76 21.08 -9.40
N LEU A 621 11.89 21.67 -8.59
CA LEU A 621 12.16 22.91 -7.88
C LEU A 621 12.64 22.60 -6.46
N VAL A 622 13.81 23.13 -6.09
CA VAL A 622 14.38 22.98 -4.75
C VAL A 622 14.57 24.34 -4.11
N VAL A 623 14.24 24.46 -2.83
CA VAL A 623 14.40 25.67 -2.02
C VAL A 623 15.12 25.35 -0.71
N LYS A 624 16.28 25.97 -0.48
CA LYS A 624 16.98 25.96 0.81
C LYS A 624 16.57 27.18 1.62
N VAL A 625 16.18 26.97 2.87
CA VAL A 625 15.71 27.98 3.82
C VAL A 625 16.63 28.04 5.04
N THR A 626 17.08 29.24 5.40
CA THR A 626 17.97 29.48 6.55
C THR A 626 17.40 30.46 7.58
N ASN A 627 16.08 30.71 7.55
CA ASN A 627 15.41 31.65 8.46
C ASN A 627 15.07 31.05 9.84
N ARG A 628 15.40 29.78 10.08
CA ARG A 628 15.12 29.02 11.31
C ARG A 628 13.65 28.72 11.63
N THR A 629 12.71 29.03 10.73
CA THR A 629 11.27 28.84 10.95
C THR A 629 10.57 28.04 9.86
N GLY A 630 11.05 28.09 8.62
CA GLY A 630 10.47 27.39 7.47
C GLY A 630 9.94 28.32 6.36
N LEU A 631 9.28 27.73 5.35
CA LEU A 631 8.60 28.49 4.28
C LEU A 631 7.24 28.96 4.78
N THR A 632 7.15 30.18 5.30
CA THR A 632 5.92 30.75 5.88
C THR A 632 5.16 31.65 4.91
N LYS A 633 5.67 31.87 3.70
CA LYS A 633 4.97 32.55 2.60
C LYS A 633 4.84 31.61 1.42
N ILE A 634 3.74 31.73 0.69
CA ILE A 634 3.45 30.95 -0.51
C ILE A 634 4.49 31.27 -1.59
N PRO A 635 5.25 30.27 -2.09
CA PRO A 635 6.06 30.43 -3.29
C PRO A 635 5.17 30.64 -4.52
N THR A 636 5.56 31.54 -5.42
CA THR A 636 4.74 31.85 -6.62
C THR A 636 5.59 31.77 -7.89
N LEU A 637 5.09 31.08 -8.91
CA LEU A 637 5.60 31.17 -10.28
C LEU A 637 4.82 32.25 -11.02
N ALA A 638 5.47 33.34 -11.39
CA ALA A 638 4.89 34.39 -12.23
C ALA A 638 5.33 34.21 -13.68
N PHE A 639 4.37 34.32 -14.59
CA PHE A 639 4.56 34.30 -16.03
C PHE A 639 4.28 35.70 -16.59
N GLU A 640 4.47 35.90 -17.90
CA GLU A 640 4.05 37.15 -18.55
C GLU A 640 2.55 37.41 -18.37
N ARG A 641 1.74 36.34 -18.41
CA ARG A 641 0.29 36.38 -18.25
C ARG A 641 -0.15 35.51 -17.08
N GLY A 642 -0.14 36.09 -15.89
CA GLY A 642 -0.66 35.46 -14.68
C GLY A 642 0.42 34.89 -13.76
N ALA A 643 -0.03 34.26 -12.70
CA ALA A 643 0.83 33.66 -11.69
C ALA A 643 0.16 32.42 -11.11
N PHE A 644 0.98 31.47 -10.66
CA PHE A 644 0.53 30.24 -10.05
C PHE A 644 1.14 30.11 -8.66
N GLU A 645 0.28 29.91 -7.67
CA GLU A 645 0.67 29.71 -6.28
C GLU A 645 1.04 28.25 -6.05
N LEU A 646 2.22 28.01 -5.45
CA LEU A 646 2.71 26.68 -5.12
C LEU A 646 2.36 26.31 -3.67
N GLU A 647 1.15 26.68 -3.24
CA GLU A 647 0.60 26.26 -1.94
C GLU A 647 0.21 24.79 -1.98
N GLY A 648 0.63 24.03 -0.98
CA GLY A 648 0.30 22.61 -0.87
C GLY A 648 1.38 21.82 -0.16
N ARG A 649 1.45 20.52 -0.47
CA ARG A 649 2.45 19.63 0.11
C ARG A 649 3.75 19.69 -0.68
N TRP A 650 4.85 19.78 0.05
CA TRP A 650 6.21 19.72 -0.47
C TRP A 650 6.96 18.63 0.29
N GLN A 651 8.10 18.17 -0.25
CA GLN A 651 9.04 17.36 0.51
C GLN A 651 10.03 18.25 1.24
N PHE A 652 10.38 17.87 2.47
CA PHE A 652 11.25 18.60 3.38
C PHE A 652 12.32 17.68 3.96
N ARG A 653 13.53 18.22 4.09
CA ARG A 653 14.65 17.58 4.77
C ARG A 653 15.40 18.58 5.64
N ALA A 654 15.59 18.24 6.91
CA ALA A 654 16.41 18.94 7.86
C ALA A 654 17.89 18.62 7.63
N GLY A 655 18.75 19.65 7.65
CA GLY A 655 20.19 19.51 7.46
C GLY A 655 20.73 20.45 6.39
N ASP A 656 22.02 20.30 6.06
CA ASP A 656 22.67 21.16 5.08
C ASP A 656 23.67 20.40 4.20
N ASP A 657 23.15 19.76 3.15
CA ASP A 657 23.96 19.05 2.15
C ASP A 657 23.64 19.59 0.75
N ALA A 658 24.66 20.09 0.07
CA ALA A 658 24.51 20.73 -1.24
C ALA A 658 24.06 19.75 -2.35
N SER A 659 24.26 18.44 -2.17
CA SER A 659 23.81 17.42 -3.13
C SER A 659 22.28 17.38 -3.27
N TRP A 660 21.54 17.93 -2.30
CA TRP A 660 20.08 17.98 -2.30
C TRP A 660 19.48 19.03 -3.23
N SER A 661 20.33 19.85 -3.86
CA SER A 661 19.93 20.79 -4.92
C SER A 661 19.41 20.11 -6.19
N ASN A 662 19.62 18.80 -6.34
CA ASN A 662 19.13 18.01 -7.46
C ASN A 662 18.56 16.66 -6.97
N MET A 663 17.91 15.93 -7.88
CA MET A 663 17.36 14.60 -7.62
C MET A 663 18.08 13.57 -8.50
N PRO A 664 18.49 12.42 -7.95
CA PRO A 664 19.07 11.35 -8.77
C PRO A 664 18.03 10.83 -9.77
N LEU A 665 18.46 10.57 -11.01
CA LEU A 665 17.69 9.71 -11.93
C LEU A 665 17.70 8.29 -11.33
N PRO A 666 16.54 7.61 -11.21
CA PRO A 666 15.28 7.80 -11.96
C PRO A 666 14.14 8.45 -11.17
N ALA A 667 14.38 9.00 -9.98
CA ALA A 667 13.32 9.58 -9.14
C ALA A 667 12.51 10.69 -9.84
N LYS A 668 13.03 11.29 -10.92
CA LYS A 668 12.32 12.20 -11.85
C LYS A 668 11.01 11.61 -12.40
N PHE A 669 10.97 10.32 -12.68
CA PHE A 669 9.82 9.66 -13.32
C PHE A 669 8.79 9.08 -12.34
N GLY A 670 9.08 9.16 -11.04
CA GLY A 670 8.28 8.57 -10.00
C GLY A 670 8.19 9.46 -8.77
N THR A 671 8.12 10.78 -8.92
CA THR A 671 7.89 11.64 -7.75
C THR A 671 6.51 11.33 -7.14
N SER A 672 6.40 11.40 -5.81
CA SER A 672 5.10 11.34 -5.12
C SER A 672 4.16 12.40 -5.68
N THR A 673 2.91 12.01 -5.92
CA THR A 673 1.85 12.90 -6.40
C THR A 673 1.59 14.07 -5.46
N ASP A 674 1.93 13.90 -4.18
CA ASP A 674 1.73 14.90 -3.15
C ASP A 674 2.52 16.19 -3.39
N ILE A 675 3.58 16.15 -4.20
CA ILE A 675 4.47 17.29 -4.43
C ILE A 675 4.48 17.78 -5.88
N VAL A 676 3.54 17.32 -6.71
CA VAL A 676 3.44 17.71 -8.12
C VAL A 676 2.51 18.90 -8.26
N PHE A 677 3.01 19.95 -8.91
CA PHE A 677 2.26 21.12 -9.32
C PHE A 677 2.20 21.16 -10.85
N GLU A 678 0.98 21.29 -11.39
CA GLU A 678 0.70 21.41 -12.82
C GLU A 678 0.04 22.78 -13.09
N PRO A 679 0.82 23.88 -13.15
CA PRO A 679 0.28 25.18 -13.54
C PRO A 679 -0.42 25.09 -14.89
N ARG A 680 -1.60 25.71 -14.99
CA ARG A 680 -2.36 25.83 -16.24
C ARG A 680 -2.64 27.31 -16.51
N ILE A 681 -2.68 27.67 -17.78
CA ILE A 681 -3.22 28.95 -18.22
C ILE A 681 -4.72 28.73 -18.39
N ASP A 682 -5.52 29.50 -17.66
CA ASP A 682 -6.97 29.52 -17.81
C ASP A 682 -7.42 30.26 -19.08
#